data_AF-A0A0F4VJD4-F1
#
_entry.id   AF-A0A0F4VJD4-F1
#
_cell.length_a   1.000
_cell.length_b   1.000
_cell.length_c   1.000
_cell.angle_alpha   90.00
_cell.angle_beta   90.00
_cell.angle_gamma   90.00
#
_symmetry.space_group_name_H-M   'P 1'
#
loop_
_entity.id
_entity.type
_entity.pdbx_description
1 polymer ?
#
loop_
_entity_poly.entity_id
_entity_poly.type
_entity_poly.pdbx_seq_one_letter_code
_entity_poly.pdbx_strand_id
1 'polypeptide(L)'
;MVELNYKKPSVESIAPNQDAVRDAVNPARGLQDVSVAIEQATKTLETLRRATVFADANTQFTRVSAEADKSFMDYTNSLDTRNTPQAGDKINAYVEGTLRKNYDNFISTIPNREVRQHFQAQVEHDLRHYQKKGLEIQIGAQRLSLTENVNIVMGNGTASVLQDPSNENYFRQVNNITDHINSLPISLVDKQTYINQAQKDLNINQVSGVYKKNPRIFENFITASYKGGSPPKDPTSIADIADSASERSLEINADVSKAIGLAGWERLDDTLRRSLLDRLISKDNCINTKLRDATKKRVRLIEANLDKGNVLKDSDLIPLEDYTQAYGVEQGAELYELQQFKSAIAPEVARIKLMSTTEAKELLQKVETHGSDPTLSLENTTKIARYYQMLSKAHTESMQKLHQDPIKWGIEHKQIDPLRFDTAENFARALVQRSSFVKKIKETHGIASQHLSSTEEKQFKDQLMKLPSSETVAMIQGAYNTLSDSDKESVLSSFAKIKDNALSAVVQLSSEFADEANVAAGSIIVGTKNKLDIEQQYKAHPQSDNKAFDTHYNPIIAKHLRGVQGNSIGGSFGRDAEAIKFYILGDMKTTGDFTLSKQRIEDASRMVLGNTPVDVNGSQLMPPRGMKKDEFLDRLWVATKSAGEFNPYWSHYMNVGGGRYALIDNGDLKVDKEGNVIIIELKDVPTDQIRKARKERDEAIELKVNEAQVTFNDWSP
;
A
#
# COMPACT_ATOMS: atom_id res chain seq x y z
N MET A 1 -38.01 35.32 65.05
CA MET A 1 -38.87 35.37 66.24
C MET A 1 -37.96 35.55 67.44
N VAL A 2 -37.96 36.75 68.03
CA VAL A 2 -37.29 37.06 69.29
C VAL A 2 -38.30 37.84 70.11
N GLU A 3 -38.69 37.27 71.25
CA GLU A 3 -39.71 37.73 72.17
C GLU A 3 -39.30 39.04 72.84
N LEU A 4 -40.11 40.09 72.69
CA LEU A 4 -39.99 41.33 73.46
C LEU A 4 -40.87 41.20 74.71
N ASN A 5 -40.18 40.94 75.81
CA ASN A 5 -40.70 40.72 77.15
C ASN A 5 -41.18 42.06 77.76
N TYR A 6 -42.48 42.33 77.71
CA TYR A 6 -43.10 43.48 78.38
C TYR A 6 -43.19 43.20 79.89
N LYS A 7 -42.19 43.65 80.66
CA LYS A 7 -42.35 43.81 82.10
C LYS A 7 -43.30 44.98 82.38
N LYS A 8 -44.55 44.63 82.68
CA LYS A 8 -45.52 45.50 83.39
C LYS A 8 -44.88 46.03 84.68
N PRO A 9 -45.02 47.33 85.01
CA PRO A 9 -44.90 47.77 86.40
C PRO A 9 -46.13 47.26 87.15
N SER A 10 -45.88 46.54 88.23
CA SER A 10 -46.84 46.15 89.26
C SER A 10 -47.51 47.38 89.84
N VAL A 11 -48.83 47.50 89.64
CA VAL A 11 -49.68 48.35 90.47
C VAL A 11 -49.91 47.56 91.75
N GLU A 12 -49.32 48.01 92.86
CA GLU A 12 -49.72 47.52 94.18
C GLU A 12 -51.19 47.88 94.44
N SER A 13 -51.90 46.92 94.99
CA SER A 13 -53.34 46.94 95.20
C SER A 13 -53.64 46.85 96.69
N ILE A 14 -54.29 47.92 97.21
CA ILE A 14 -55.33 47.93 98.27
C ILE A 14 -54.80 47.59 99.70
N ALA A 15 -55.00 48.42 100.73
CA ALA A 15 -56.25 48.54 101.49
C ALA A 15 -56.19 49.69 102.52
N PRO A 16 -57.30 50.04 103.21
CA PRO A 16 -57.79 51.40 103.35
C PRO A 16 -57.32 52.05 104.66
N ASN A 17 -56.82 53.29 104.59
CA ASN A 17 -56.85 54.12 105.77
C ASN A 17 -58.22 54.78 105.85
N GLN A 18 -59.01 54.31 106.80
CA GLN A 18 -60.28 54.89 107.20
C GLN A 18 -60.01 56.28 107.78
N ASP A 19 -59.90 57.29 106.92
CA ASP A 19 -60.19 58.66 107.34
C ASP A 19 -60.46 59.53 106.11
N ALA A 20 -61.53 60.34 106.24
CA ALA A 20 -62.09 61.26 105.24
C ALA A 20 -62.92 60.64 104.09
N VAL A 21 -63.95 59.84 104.42
CA VAL A 21 -65.22 59.97 103.69
C VAL A 21 -65.88 61.26 104.16
N ARG A 22 -65.61 62.34 103.43
CA ARG A 22 -66.44 63.53 103.24
C ARG A 22 -65.57 64.55 102.52
N ASP A 23 -65.60 64.54 101.20
CA ASP A 23 -65.79 65.76 100.43
C ASP A 23 -65.94 65.50 98.92
N ALA A 24 -67.07 66.02 98.42
CA ALA A 24 -67.31 66.46 97.05
C ALA A 24 -67.06 65.47 95.90
N VAL A 25 -68.13 64.77 95.51
CA VAL A 25 -68.37 64.44 94.10
C VAL A 25 -68.41 65.76 93.33
N ASN A 26 -67.33 66.10 92.61
CA ASN A 26 -67.23 67.31 91.80
C ASN A 26 -67.31 66.94 90.30
N PRO A 27 -68.46 67.17 89.63
CA PRO A 27 -68.65 66.90 88.21
C PRO A 27 -67.61 67.58 87.30
N ALA A 28 -66.98 68.67 87.74
CA ALA A 28 -65.96 69.39 86.98
C ALA A 28 -64.63 68.63 86.87
N ARG A 29 -64.26 67.82 87.88
CA ARG A 29 -63.07 66.95 87.81
C ARG A 29 -63.26 65.82 86.79
N GLY A 30 -64.45 65.23 86.74
CA GLY A 30 -64.78 64.21 85.73
C GLY A 30 -64.70 64.73 84.28
N LEU A 31 -65.07 65.99 84.04
CA LEU A 31 -64.92 66.63 82.72
C LEU A 31 -63.45 66.93 82.37
N GLN A 32 -62.63 67.33 83.35
CA GLN A 32 -61.18 67.48 83.17
C GLN A 32 -60.49 66.15 82.84
N ASP A 33 -60.84 65.08 83.55
CA ASP A 33 -60.28 63.75 83.30
C ASP A 33 -60.68 63.23 81.90
N VAL A 34 -61.90 63.51 81.44
CA VAL A 34 -62.35 63.22 80.07
C VAL A 34 -61.58 64.06 79.04
N SER A 35 -61.33 65.35 79.30
CA SER A 35 -60.52 66.20 78.41
C SER A 35 -59.09 65.69 78.28
N VAL A 36 -58.46 65.29 79.39
CA VAL A 36 -57.10 64.71 79.40
C VAL A 36 -57.07 63.36 78.68
N ALA A 37 -58.10 62.52 78.87
CA ALA A 37 -58.22 61.25 78.16
C ALA A 37 -58.43 61.45 76.65
N ILE A 38 -59.21 62.46 76.23
CA ILE A 38 -59.40 62.83 74.82
C ILE A 38 -58.09 63.35 74.23
N GLU A 39 -57.34 64.20 74.95
CA GLU A 39 -56.05 64.72 74.50
C GLU A 39 -54.99 63.61 74.37
N GLN A 40 -54.92 62.70 75.35
CA GLN A 40 -54.06 61.51 75.29
C GLN A 40 -54.46 60.57 74.15
N ALA A 41 -55.76 60.27 74.00
CA ALA A 41 -56.26 59.45 72.90
C ALA A 41 -55.95 60.09 71.54
N THR A 42 -56.11 61.41 71.40
CA THR A 42 -55.79 62.17 70.18
C THR A 42 -54.29 62.07 69.87
N LYS A 43 -53.42 62.23 70.87
CA LYS A 43 -51.98 62.08 70.73
C LYS A 43 -51.56 60.66 70.36
N THR A 44 -52.19 59.63 70.94
CA THR A 44 -51.96 58.23 70.58
C THR A 44 -52.44 57.94 69.15
N LEU A 45 -53.59 58.48 68.75
CA LEU A 45 -54.17 58.31 67.42
C LEU A 45 -53.33 59.03 66.35
N GLU A 46 -52.78 60.22 66.64
CA GLU A 46 -51.79 60.91 65.80
C GLU A 46 -50.49 60.13 65.68
N THR A 47 -49.99 59.56 66.78
CA THR A 47 -48.78 58.72 66.77
C THR A 47 -48.98 57.46 65.94
N LEU A 48 -50.13 56.79 66.08
CA LEU A 48 -50.49 55.62 65.28
C LEU A 48 -50.65 55.99 63.79
N ARG A 49 -51.34 57.09 63.48
CA ARG A 49 -51.46 57.60 62.09
C ARG A 49 -50.09 57.92 61.48
N ARG A 50 -49.19 58.56 62.23
CA ARG A 50 -47.82 58.84 61.78
C ARG A 50 -47.04 57.54 61.54
N ALA A 51 -47.17 56.55 62.42
CA ALA A 51 -46.51 55.25 62.27
C ALA A 51 -47.02 54.47 61.06
N THR A 52 -48.33 54.47 60.79
CA THR A 52 -48.92 53.85 59.58
C THR A 52 -48.44 54.56 58.31
N VAL A 53 -48.50 55.90 58.27
CA VAL A 53 -48.00 56.69 57.13
C VAL A 53 -46.51 56.46 56.90
N PHE A 54 -45.71 56.30 57.97
CA PHE A 54 -44.30 55.96 57.87
C PHE A 54 -44.09 54.55 57.29
N ALA A 55 -44.82 53.55 57.77
CA ALA A 55 -44.71 52.17 57.28
C ALA A 55 -45.08 52.07 55.80
N ASP A 56 -46.18 52.69 55.38
CA ASP A 56 -46.63 52.73 53.98
C ASP A 56 -45.61 53.46 53.09
N ALA A 57 -45.12 54.62 53.54
CA ALA A 57 -44.07 55.36 52.84
C ALA A 57 -42.77 54.55 52.74
N ASN A 58 -42.40 53.78 53.76
CA ASN A 58 -41.21 52.93 53.73
C ASN A 58 -41.32 51.78 52.72
N THR A 59 -42.48 51.13 52.64
CA THR A 59 -42.75 50.11 51.61
C THR A 59 -42.70 50.70 50.21
N GLN A 60 -43.31 51.86 49.99
CA GLN A 60 -43.26 52.56 48.71
C GLN A 60 -41.84 53.00 48.35
N PHE A 61 -41.09 53.57 49.30
CA PHE A 61 -39.69 53.95 49.12
C PHE A 61 -38.84 52.76 48.69
N THR A 62 -38.97 51.63 49.38
CA THR A 62 -38.23 50.40 49.04
C THR A 62 -38.49 49.95 47.61
N ARG A 63 -39.75 50.04 47.13
CA ARG A 63 -40.11 49.71 45.75
C ARG A 63 -39.49 50.69 44.76
N VAL A 64 -39.62 51.99 45.02
CA VAL A 64 -39.06 53.05 44.15
C VAL A 64 -37.54 52.95 44.08
N SER A 65 -36.85 52.70 45.20
CA SER A 65 -35.40 52.51 45.22
C SER A 65 -34.96 51.26 44.45
N ALA A 66 -35.70 50.15 44.53
CA ALA A 66 -35.40 48.94 43.77
C ALA A 66 -35.59 49.15 42.26
N GLU A 67 -36.66 49.84 41.85
CA GLU A 67 -36.88 50.22 40.45
C GLU A 67 -35.81 51.20 39.96
N ALA A 68 -35.39 52.16 40.79
CA ALA A 68 -34.32 53.10 40.49
C ALA A 68 -32.97 52.39 40.26
N ASP A 69 -32.60 51.40 41.09
CA ASP A 69 -31.33 50.68 40.94
C ASP A 69 -31.30 49.86 39.64
N LYS A 70 -32.38 49.12 39.37
CA LYS A 70 -32.53 48.38 38.11
C LYS A 70 -32.44 49.31 36.90
N SER A 71 -33.19 50.39 36.93
CA SER A 71 -33.26 51.37 35.85
C SER A 71 -31.91 52.08 35.62
N PHE A 72 -31.19 52.39 36.69
CA PHE A 72 -29.83 52.95 36.62
C PHE A 72 -28.86 51.97 35.96
N MET A 73 -28.87 50.70 36.38
CA MET A 73 -27.98 49.66 35.81
C MET A 73 -28.26 49.44 34.32
N ASP A 74 -29.54 49.29 33.94
CA ASP A 74 -29.95 49.12 32.54
C ASP A 74 -29.48 50.31 31.68
N TYR A 75 -29.64 51.53 32.19
CA TYR A 75 -29.15 52.74 31.50
C TYR A 75 -27.63 52.74 31.34
N THR A 76 -26.88 52.50 32.42
CA THR A 76 -25.41 52.52 32.38
C THR A 76 -24.85 51.42 31.48
N ASN A 77 -25.48 50.24 31.40
CA ASN A 77 -25.07 49.15 30.52
C ASN A 77 -25.34 49.45 29.04
N SER A 78 -26.33 50.29 28.74
CA SER A 78 -26.66 50.69 27.36
C SER A 78 -25.77 51.82 26.82
N LEU A 79 -24.91 52.41 27.66
CA LEU A 79 -24.21 53.64 27.36
C LEU A 79 -22.89 53.36 26.63
N ASP A 80 -22.63 54.09 25.54
CA ASP A 80 -21.31 54.06 24.90
C ASP A 80 -20.30 54.82 25.75
N THR A 81 -19.44 54.08 26.45
CA THR A 81 -18.45 54.62 27.37
C THR A 81 -17.12 55.01 26.70
N ARG A 82 -17.00 54.91 25.37
CA ARG A 82 -15.78 55.29 24.64
C ARG A 82 -15.49 56.79 24.70
N ASN A 83 -16.51 57.62 24.87
CA ASN A 83 -16.36 59.05 25.13
C ASN A 83 -16.61 59.36 26.62
N THR A 84 -15.56 59.25 27.42
CA THR A 84 -15.65 59.24 28.88
C THR A 84 -16.28 60.49 29.51
N PRO A 85 -15.98 61.73 29.06
CA PRO A 85 -16.65 62.93 29.56
C PRO A 85 -18.16 62.92 29.26
N GLN A 86 -18.55 62.57 28.03
CA GLN A 86 -19.96 62.51 27.65
C GLN A 86 -20.73 61.41 28.40
N ALA A 87 -20.05 60.33 28.79
CA ALA A 87 -20.66 59.26 29.58
C ALA A 87 -21.00 59.74 31.01
N GLY A 88 -20.09 60.46 31.66
CA GLY A 88 -20.33 61.03 33.00
C GLY A 88 -21.48 62.05 33.00
N ASP A 89 -21.50 62.96 32.03
CA ASP A 89 -22.55 63.97 31.88
C ASP A 89 -23.92 63.32 31.67
N LYS A 90 -23.98 62.28 30.83
CA LYS A 90 -25.22 61.51 30.56
C LYS A 90 -25.72 60.77 31.80
N ILE A 91 -24.82 60.16 32.59
CA ILE A 91 -25.19 59.47 33.83
C ILE A 91 -25.71 60.48 34.86
N ASN A 92 -25.05 61.63 35.03
CA ASN A 92 -25.51 62.67 35.95
C ASN A 92 -26.86 63.25 35.52
N ALA A 93 -27.06 63.51 34.23
CA ALA A 93 -28.34 63.96 33.68
C ALA A 93 -29.46 62.92 33.91
N TYR A 94 -29.14 61.62 33.84
CA TYR A 94 -30.10 60.56 34.13
C TYR A 94 -30.49 60.52 35.61
N VAL A 95 -29.53 60.67 36.52
CA VAL A 95 -29.81 60.71 37.96
C VAL A 95 -30.65 61.94 38.33
N GLU A 96 -30.26 63.13 37.86
CA GLU A 96 -30.93 64.39 38.18
C GLU A 96 -32.27 64.59 37.44
N GLY A 97 -32.43 64.03 36.24
CA GLY A 97 -33.64 64.17 35.44
C GLY A 97 -34.66 63.05 35.66
N THR A 98 -34.21 61.79 35.66
CA THR A 98 -35.10 60.62 35.69
C THR A 98 -35.28 60.10 37.11
N LEU A 99 -34.18 59.78 37.82
CA LEU A 99 -34.28 59.18 39.15
C LEU A 99 -34.82 60.18 40.18
N ARG A 100 -34.33 61.43 40.18
CA ARG A 100 -34.84 62.48 41.07
C ARG A 100 -36.34 62.72 40.88
N LYS A 101 -36.82 62.79 39.64
CA LYS A 101 -38.26 62.92 39.35
C LYS A 101 -39.09 61.77 39.91
N ASN A 102 -38.59 60.54 39.82
CA ASN A 102 -39.27 59.37 40.39
C ASN A 102 -39.36 59.45 41.92
N TYR A 103 -38.29 59.87 42.57
CA TYR A 103 -38.29 60.09 44.02
C TYR A 103 -39.13 61.30 44.45
N ASP A 104 -39.11 62.41 43.71
CA ASP A 104 -39.94 63.59 44.01
C ASP A 104 -41.44 63.27 43.92
N ASN A 105 -41.83 62.47 42.91
CA ASN A 105 -43.19 61.93 42.81
C ASN A 105 -43.57 61.13 44.07
N PHE A 106 -42.68 60.26 44.55
CA PHE A 106 -42.88 59.52 45.80
C PHE A 106 -42.99 60.46 47.02
N ILE A 107 -42.09 61.44 47.17
CA ILE A 107 -42.14 62.40 48.29
C ILE A 107 -43.46 63.18 48.31
N SER A 108 -44.01 63.49 47.14
CA SER A 108 -45.28 64.23 47.02
C SER A 108 -46.50 63.45 47.54
N THR A 109 -46.46 62.11 47.56
CA THR A 109 -47.57 61.28 48.04
C THR A 109 -47.64 61.19 49.57
N ILE A 110 -46.61 61.64 50.29
CA ILE A 110 -46.54 61.57 51.75
C ILE A 110 -47.27 62.77 52.37
N PRO A 111 -48.42 62.58 53.06
CA PRO A 111 -49.20 63.70 53.60
C PRO A 111 -48.60 64.31 54.87
N ASN A 112 -47.90 63.51 55.69
CA ASN A 112 -47.32 63.97 56.95
C ASN A 112 -45.97 64.67 56.73
N ARG A 113 -45.82 65.89 57.26
CA ARG A 113 -44.62 66.72 57.08
C ARG A 113 -43.34 66.09 57.64
N GLU A 114 -43.39 65.51 58.84
CA GLU A 114 -42.20 64.95 59.50
C GLU A 114 -41.74 63.65 58.82
N VAL A 115 -42.69 62.80 58.41
CA VAL A 115 -42.40 61.60 57.60
C VAL A 115 -41.82 62.00 56.24
N ARG A 116 -42.39 63.04 55.61
CA ARG A 116 -41.88 63.58 54.34
C ARG A 116 -40.42 64.07 54.46
N GLN A 117 -40.10 64.81 55.52
CA GLN A 117 -38.73 65.29 55.77
C GLN A 117 -37.73 64.15 55.97
N HIS A 118 -38.14 63.07 56.65
CA HIS A 118 -37.29 61.89 56.82
C HIS A 118 -36.94 61.25 55.46
N PHE A 119 -37.95 60.97 54.63
CA PHE A 119 -37.73 60.36 53.32
C PHE A 119 -37.05 61.31 52.34
N GLN A 120 -37.25 62.63 52.44
CA GLN A 120 -36.48 63.62 51.64
C GLN A 120 -34.98 63.49 51.91
N ALA A 121 -34.57 63.36 53.17
CA ALA A 121 -33.16 63.15 53.50
C ALA A 121 -32.62 61.82 52.95
N GLN A 122 -33.44 60.77 52.96
CA GLN A 122 -33.05 59.45 52.46
C GLN A 122 -32.95 59.41 50.92
N VAL A 123 -33.87 60.07 50.22
CA VAL A 123 -33.81 60.26 48.76
C VAL A 123 -32.54 60.97 48.34
N GLU A 124 -32.17 62.06 49.01
CA GLU A 124 -30.94 62.78 48.71
C GLU A 124 -29.68 61.92 48.91
N HIS A 125 -29.70 61.03 49.91
CA HIS A 125 -28.62 60.08 50.10
C HIS A 125 -28.53 59.06 48.95
N ASP A 126 -29.66 58.49 48.52
CA ASP A 126 -29.71 57.53 47.41
C ASP A 126 -29.29 58.17 46.06
N LEU A 127 -29.74 59.39 45.77
CA LEU A 127 -29.34 60.12 44.56
C LEU A 127 -27.82 60.38 44.53
N ARG A 128 -27.22 60.78 45.66
CA ARG A 128 -25.76 60.94 45.78
C ARG A 128 -25.01 59.61 45.60
N HIS A 129 -25.59 58.50 46.08
CA HIS A 129 -25.00 57.17 45.86
C HIS A 129 -24.98 56.78 44.38
N TYR A 130 -26.04 57.06 43.62
CA TYR A 130 -26.06 56.83 42.17
C TYR A 130 -25.07 57.73 41.42
N GLN A 131 -24.94 59.01 41.82
CA GLN A 131 -23.91 59.90 41.28
C GLN A 131 -22.50 59.34 41.51
N LYS A 132 -22.23 58.83 42.73
CA LYS A 132 -20.96 58.17 43.05
C LYS A 132 -20.70 56.94 42.18
N LYS A 133 -21.68 56.05 42.01
CA LYS A 133 -21.59 54.90 41.09
C LYS A 133 -21.28 55.36 39.65
N GLY A 134 -21.93 56.43 39.19
CA GLY A 134 -21.68 57.01 37.87
C GLY A 134 -20.23 57.47 37.67
N LEU A 135 -19.67 58.13 38.68
CA LEU A 135 -18.25 58.53 38.67
C LEU A 135 -17.31 57.31 38.63
N GLU A 136 -17.61 56.24 39.36
CA GLU A 136 -16.81 55.00 39.33
C GLU A 136 -16.80 54.36 37.93
N ILE A 137 -17.96 54.32 37.25
CA ILE A 137 -18.07 53.82 35.86
C ILE A 137 -17.25 54.70 34.90
N GLN A 138 -17.33 56.02 35.04
CA GLN A 138 -16.55 56.95 34.23
C GLN A 138 -15.05 56.75 34.41
N ILE A 139 -14.57 56.62 35.65
CA ILE A 139 -13.16 56.34 35.96
C ILE A 139 -12.71 55.00 35.34
N GLY A 140 -13.54 53.96 35.43
CA GLY A 140 -13.25 52.65 34.84
C GLY A 140 -13.11 52.69 33.32
N ALA A 141 -14.03 53.37 32.63
CA ALA A 141 -13.97 53.54 31.17
C ALA A 141 -12.75 54.34 30.71
N GLN A 142 -12.37 55.38 31.47
CA GLN A 142 -11.17 56.17 31.18
C GLN A 142 -9.91 55.31 31.23
N ARG A 143 -9.79 54.46 32.27
CA ARG A 143 -8.64 53.56 32.42
C ARG A 143 -8.51 52.58 31.26
N LEU A 144 -9.61 51.97 30.82
CA LEU A 144 -9.61 51.04 29.69
C LEU A 144 -9.17 51.72 28.39
N SER A 145 -9.70 52.91 28.09
CA SER A 145 -9.31 53.67 26.90
C SER A 145 -7.83 54.05 26.91
N LEU A 146 -7.29 54.42 28.08
CA LEU A 146 -5.87 54.72 28.24
C LEU A 146 -5.00 53.47 28.01
N THR A 147 -5.38 52.31 28.54
CA THR A 147 -4.67 51.04 28.31
C THR A 147 -4.68 50.65 26.83
N GLU A 148 -5.82 50.78 26.15
CA GLU A 148 -5.93 50.48 24.71
C GLU A 148 -5.03 51.41 23.88
N ASN A 149 -5.02 52.71 24.20
CA ASN A 149 -4.15 53.68 23.55
C ASN A 149 -2.66 53.32 23.72
N VAL A 150 -2.24 52.98 24.94
CA VAL A 150 -0.87 52.51 25.21
C VAL A 150 -0.54 51.28 24.37
N ASN A 151 -1.43 50.29 24.32
CA ASN A 151 -1.22 49.06 23.56
C ASN A 151 -1.09 49.33 22.05
N ILE A 152 -1.88 50.24 21.48
CA ILE A 152 -1.79 50.62 20.07
C ILE A 152 -0.43 51.25 19.76
N VAL A 153 0.01 52.21 20.59
CA VAL A 153 1.29 52.90 20.38
C VAL A 153 2.47 51.93 20.54
N MET A 154 2.43 51.04 21.54
CA MET A 154 3.40 49.96 21.71
C MET A 154 3.43 48.99 20.52
N GLY A 155 2.26 48.58 20.02
CA GLY A 155 2.14 47.70 18.86
C GLY A 155 2.74 48.31 17.60
N ASN A 156 2.48 49.59 17.34
CA ASN A 156 3.04 50.32 16.21
C ASN A 156 4.57 50.47 16.32
N GLY A 157 5.07 50.82 17.51
CA GLY A 157 6.52 50.97 17.74
C GLY A 157 7.27 49.65 17.60
N THR A 158 6.74 48.55 18.14
CA THR A 158 7.34 47.21 18.03
C THR A 158 7.35 46.69 16.60
N ALA A 159 6.25 46.89 15.84
CA ALA A 159 6.20 46.56 14.43
C ALA A 159 7.20 47.37 13.58
N SER A 160 7.35 48.67 13.87
CA SER A 160 8.35 49.53 13.24
C SER A 160 9.77 49.01 13.47
N VAL A 161 10.12 48.67 14.71
CA VAL A 161 11.46 48.13 15.05
C VAL A 161 11.70 46.75 14.43
N LEU A 162 10.67 45.90 14.31
CA LEU A 162 10.81 44.60 13.64
C LEU A 162 11.15 44.77 12.15
N GLN A 163 10.58 45.78 11.49
CA GLN A 163 10.80 46.08 10.07
C GLN A 163 12.13 46.81 9.83
N ASP A 164 12.46 47.80 10.66
CA ASP A 164 13.76 48.46 10.70
C ASP A 164 14.41 48.31 12.09
N PRO A 165 15.26 47.30 12.27
CA PRO A 165 15.88 46.99 13.56
C PRO A 165 17.15 47.82 13.83
N SER A 166 17.36 48.94 13.12
CA SER A 166 18.49 49.84 13.39
C SER A 166 18.44 50.39 14.82
N ASN A 167 19.61 50.65 15.42
CA ASN A 167 19.68 51.27 16.75
C ASN A 167 19.01 52.66 16.75
N GLU A 168 19.10 53.40 15.64
CA GLU A 168 18.47 54.71 15.51
C GLU A 168 16.93 54.62 15.61
N ASN A 169 16.30 53.72 14.85
CA ASN A 169 14.85 53.54 14.92
C ASN A 169 14.45 52.98 16.30
N TYR A 170 15.21 52.04 16.86
CA TYR A 170 14.97 51.52 18.20
C TYR A 170 14.91 52.65 19.26
N PHE A 171 15.93 53.50 19.33
CA PHE A 171 15.96 54.59 20.31
C PHE A 171 14.85 55.62 20.08
N ARG A 172 14.53 55.90 18.82
CA ARG A 172 13.42 56.78 18.44
C ARG A 172 12.09 56.24 18.97
N GLN A 173 11.82 54.94 18.79
CA GLN A 173 10.57 54.33 19.29
C GLN A 173 10.53 54.23 20.82
N VAL A 174 11.67 53.95 21.47
CA VAL A 174 11.76 53.98 22.94
C VAL A 174 11.35 55.35 23.48
N ASN A 175 11.89 56.44 22.90
CA ASN A 175 11.55 57.80 23.32
C ASN A 175 10.08 58.12 23.03
N ASN A 176 9.61 57.86 21.81
CA ASN A 176 8.22 58.13 21.42
C ASN A 176 7.20 57.45 22.35
N ILE A 177 7.41 56.16 22.66
CA ILE A 177 6.51 55.40 23.53
C ILE A 177 6.62 55.91 24.97
N THR A 178 7.83 56.20 25.45
CA THR A 178 8.06 56.70 26.82
C THR A 178 7.41 58.07 27.02
N ASP A 179 7.60 59.00 26.08
CA ASP A 179 7.01 60.33 26.12
C ASP A 179 5.48 60.27 26.06
N HIS A 180 4.94 59.39 25.21
CA HIS A 180 3.51 59.14 25.15
C HIS A 180 2.96 58.65 26.49
N ILE A 181 3.53 57.59 27.07
CA ILE A 181 3.12 57.05 28.37
C ILE A 181 3.24 58.11 29.48
N ASN A 182 4.32 58.89 29.47
CA ASN A 182 4.54 59.95 30.45
C ASN A 182 3.51 61.08 30.35
N SER A 183 2.99 61.36 29.15
CA SER A 183 1.92 62.35 28.94
C SER A 183 0.54 61.90 29.46
N LEU A 184 0.33 60.60 29.67
CA LEU A 184 -0.97 60.07 30.08
C LEU A 184 -1.28 60.37 31.56
N PRO A 185 -2.55 60.63 31.90
CA PRO A 185 -3.00 60.88 33.28
C PRO A 185 -3.21 59.56 34.05
N ILE A 186 -2.17 58.72 34.13
CA ILE A 186 -2.16 57.44 34.87
C ILE A 186 -1.14 57.46 36.02
N SER A 187 -1.24 56.50 36.94
CA SER A 187 -0.36 56.44 38.12
C SER A 187 1.11 56.23 37.72
N LEU A 188 2.05 56.71 38.54
CA LEU A 188 3.49 56.51 38.29
C LEU A 188 3.87 55.02 38.21
N VAL A 189 3.22 54.17 39.00
CA VAL A 189 3.44 52.72 38.99
C VAL A 189 3.01 52.13 37.64
N ASP A 190 1.84 52.50 37.14
CA ASP A 190 1.34 52.01 35.85
C ASP A 190 2.22 52.50 34.69
N LYS A 191 2.67 53.77 34.73
CA LYS A 191 3.62 54.31 33.74
C LYS A 191 4.88 53.46 33.66
N GLN A 192 5.49 53.18 34.82
CA GLN A 192 6.71 52.39 34.86
C GLN A 192 6.48 50.96 34.37
N THR A 193 5.36 50.34 34.72
CA THR A 193 4.99 49.00 34.23
C THR A 193 4.85 48.99 32.71
N TYR A 194 4.12 49.96 32.12
CA TYR A 194 3.97 50.06 30.67
C TYR A 194 5.29 50.36 29.96
N ILE A 195 6.13 51.25 30.49
CA ILE A 195 7.46 51.55 29.93
C ILE A 195 8.35 50.31 29.94
N ASN A 196 8.40 49.58 31.06
CA ASN A 196 9.19 48.35 31.18
C ASN A 196 8.73 47.29 30.17
N GLN A 197 7.41 47.12 30.02
CA GLN A 197 6.85 46.17 29.05
C GLN A 197 7.17 46.60 27.61
N ALA A 198 7.00 47.88 27.28
CA ALA A 198 7.33 48.43 25.96
C ALA A 198 8.81 48.24 25.60
N GLN A 199 9.71 48.56 26.53
CA GLN A 199 11.14 48.38 26.31
C GLN A 199 11.49 46.90 26.09
N LYS A 200 10.92 45.99 26.89
CA LYS A 200 11.11 44.54 26.70
C LYS A 200 10.65 44.09 25.31
N ASP A 201 9.48 44.52 24.86
CA ASP A 201 8.94 44.13 23.56
C ASP A 201 9.74 44.73 22.40
N LEU A 202 10.20 45.99 22.53
CA LEU A 202 11.09 46.62 21.54
C LEU A 202 12.43 45.88 21.46
N ASN A 203 13.02 45.49 22.59
CA ASN A 203 14.27 44.72 22.62
C ASN A 203 14.14 43.40 21.86
N ILE A 204 13.07 42.64 22.14
CA ILE A 204 12.79 41.35 21.49
C ILE A 204 12.58 41.52 19.98
N ASN A 205 11.81 42.53 19.57
CA ASN A 205 11.51 42.77 18.16
C ASN A 205 12.73 43.26 17.38
N GLN A 206 13.61 44.06 17.99
CA GLN A 206 14.87 44.47 17.34
C GLN A 206 15.73 43.24 17.03
N VAL A 207 15.96 42.39 18.03
CA VAL A 207 16.76 41.16 17.87
C VAL A 207 16.13 40.22 16.83
N SER A 208 14.81 40.04 16.88
CA SER A 208 14.07 39.22 15.90
C SER A 208 14.19 39.78 14.48
N GLY A 209 14.13 41.11 14.33
CA GLY A 209 14.26 41.80 13.05
C GLY A 209 15.67 41.65 12.46
N VAL A 210 16.71 41.79 13.29
CA VAL A 210 18.10 41.56 12.85
C VAL A 210 18.31 40.11 12.46
N TYR A 211 17.87 39.15 13.29
CA TYR A 211 18.00 37.72 12.99
C TYR A 211 17.40 37.36 11.64
N LYS A 212 16.21 37.89 11.33
CA LYS A 212 15.54 37.68 10.05
C LYS A 212 16.31 38.25 8.85
N LYS A 213 16.99 39.39 9.01
CA LYS A 213 17.73 40.07 7.92
C LYS A 213 19.15 39.54 7.75
N ASN A 214 19.84 39.28 8.86
CA ASN A 214 21.23 38.83 8.90
C ASN A 214 21.48 37.94 10.13
N PRO A 215 21.16 36.63 10.03
CA PRO A 215 21.34 35.71 11.15
C PRO A 215 22.82 35.52 11.53
N ARG A 216 23.76 35.88 10.64
CA ARG A 216 25.20 35.70 10.87
C ARG A 216 25.73 36.47 12.09
N ILE A 217 25.07 37.57 12.46
CA ILE A 217 25.40 38.35 13.66
C ILE A 217 25.33 37.49 14.93
N PHE A 218 24.52 36.43 14.91
CA PHE A 218 24.31 35.51 16.04
C PHE A 218 25.10 34.20 15.94
N GLU A 219 25.96 34.02 14.93
CA GLU A 219 26.73 32.77 14.72
C GLU A 219 27.57 32.36 15.94
N ASN A 220 28.14 33.34 16.66
CA ASN A 220 28.92 33.05 17.88
C ASN A 220 28.08 32.46 19.03
N PHE A 221 26.75 32.55 18.95
CA PHE A 221 25.81 32.02 19.94
C PHE A 221 25.10 30.75 19.48
N ILE A 222 25.26 30.36 18.22
CA ILE A 222 24.52 29.25 17.61
C ILE A 222 25.51 28.26 17.03
N THR A 223 25.43 27.01 17.45
CA THR A 223 26.19 25.91 16.85
C THR A 223 25.27 25.00 16.05
N ALA A 224 25.77 24.49 14.94
CA ALA A 224 25.12 23.41 14.22
C ALA A 224 25.60 22.08 14.80
N SER A 225 24.69 21.26 15.30
CA SER A 225 24.92 19.88 15.66
C SER A 225 24.30 18.97 14.61
N TYR A 226 24.90 17.79 14.42
CA TYR A 226 24.34 16.73 13.57
C TYR A 226 24.00 15.57 14.50
N LYS A 227 22.70 15.31 14.71
CA LYS A 227 22.19 14.33 15.66
C LYS A 227 21.40 13.22 14.97
N GLY A 228 21.31 12.06 15.62
CA GLY A 228 20.40 10.98 15.21
C GLY A 228 20.85 10.16 13.99
N GLY A 229 22.08 10.33 13.51
CA GLY A 229 22.62 9.49 12.45
C GLY A 229 22.79 8.04 12.91
N SER A 230 22.50 7.09 12.02
CA SER A 230 22.74 5.67 12.23
C SER A 230 23.37 5.06 10.97
N PRO A 231 23.98 3.86 11.06
CA PRO A 231 24.33 3.10 9.86
C PRO A 231 23.06 2.79 9.03
N PRO A 232 23.10 2.93 7.70
CA PRO A 232 21.98 2.54 6.84
C PRO A 232 21.78 1.02 6.89
N LYS A 233 20.52 0.57 6.77
CA LYS A 233 20.20 -0.86 6.72
C LYS A 233 20.74 -1.49 5.44
N ASP A 234 20.48 -0.86 4.30
CA ASP A 234 21.11 -1.14 3.03
C ASP A 234 21.96 0.07 2.58
N PRO A 235 23.30 -0.02 2.62
CA PRO A 235 24.16 1.07 2.17
C PRO A 235 24.17 1.26 0.66
N THR A 236 23.51 0.40 -0.12
CA THR A 236 23.30 0.63 -1.56
C THR A 236 21.99 1.36 -1.84
N SER A 237 21.12 1.54 -0.84
CA SER A 237 19.85 2.25 -1.00
C SER A 237 20.00 3.74 -0.71
N ILE A 238 19.62 4.57 -1.68
CA ILE A 238 19.64 6.03 -1.55
C ILE A 238 18.67 6.45 -0.43
N ALA A 239 17.49 5.81 -0.34
CA ALA A 239 16.51 6.08 0.70
C ALA A 239 17.00 5.66 2.09
N ASP A 240 17.64 4.50 2.23
CA ASP A 240 18.16 4.07 3.53
C ASP A 240 19.30 4.98 4.01
N ILE A 241 20.18 5.44 3.11
CA ILE A 241 21.21 6.43 3.44
C ILE A 241 20.56 7.75 3.86
N ALA A 242 19.57 8.24 3.09
CA ALA A 242 18.83 9.46 3.43
C ALA A 242 18.07 9.35 4.77
N ASP A 243 17.59 8.16 5.10
CA ASP A 243 16.91 7.86 6.35
C ASP A 243 17.88 7.81 7.54
N SER A 244 19.08 7.31 7.31
CA SER A 244 20.10 7.10 8.35
C SER A 244 21.03 8.31 8.53
N ALA A 245 20.99 9.30 7.64
CA ALA A 245 21.79 10.51 7.71
C ALA A 245 21.51 11.31 9.00
N SER A 246 22.53 11.94 9.57
CA SER A 246 22.36 12.82 10.73
C SER A 246 21.51 14.05 10.39
N GLU A 247 20.63 14.48 11.29
CA GLU A 247 19.82 15.70 11.13
C GLU A 247 20.58 16.90 11.66
N ARG A 248 20.67 17.94 10.82
CA ARG A 248 21.24 19.22 11.21
C ARG A 248 20.26 19.95 12.13
N SER A 249 20.66 20.14 13.38
CA SER A 249 19.94 20.94 14.37
C SER A 249 20.80 22.13 14.79
N LEU A 250 20.21 23.31 14.86
CA LEU A 250 20.82 24.48 15.48
C LEU A 250 20.60 24.42 17.00
N GLU A 251 21.63 24.72 17.77
CA GLU A 251 21.64 24.76 19.23
C GLU A 251 22.28 26.05 19.73
N ILE A 252 21.85 26.52 20.91
CA ILE A 252 22.39 27.73 21.52
C ILE A 252 23.62 27.36 22.36
N ASN A 253 24.69 28.12 22.19
CA ASN A 253 25.88 28.03 23.01
C ASN A 253 25.59 28.43 24.47
N ALA A 254 26.43 27.97 25.40
CA ALA A 254 26.26 28.24 26.83
C ALA A 254 26.41 29.74 27.17
N ASP A 255 27.24 30.47 26.43
CA ASP A 255 27.51 31.90 26.65
C ASP A 255 26.77 32.76 25.60
N VAL A 256 25.72 33.45 26.04
CA VAL A 256 24.97 34.47 25.28
C VAL A 256 25.21 35.89 25.82
N SER A 257 26.20 36.06 26.69
CA SER A 257 26.42 37.32 27.42
C SER A 257 27.11 38.39 26.57
N LYS A 258 27.80 37.98 25.50
CA LYS A 258 28.64 38.86 24.66
C LYS A 258 27.82 39.93 23.94
N ALA A 259 28.40 41.12 23.83
CA ALA A 259 27.82 42.23 23.08
C ALA A 259 27.94 42.00 21.57
N ILE A 260 26.91 42.43 20.83
CA ILE A 260 26.86 42.39 19.35
C ILE A 260 26.51 43.74 18.73
N GLY A 261 26.58 44.83 19.52
CA GLY A 261 26.29 46.19 19.06
C GLY A 261 24.81 46.47 18.80
N LEU A 262 23.90 45.62 19.28
CA LEU A 262 22.45 45.84 19.22
C LEU A 262 21.94 46.34 20.57
N ALA A 263 21.36 47.53 20.56
CA ALA A 263 20.85 48.22 21.74
C ALA A 263 19.84 47.37 22.55
N GLY A 264 18.96 46.65 21.85
CA GLY A 264 17.96 45.77 22.45
C GLY A 264 18.57 44.49 23.01
N TRP A 265 19.56 43.90 22.34
CA TRP A 265 20.28 42.72 22.85
C TRP A 265 20.97 43.01 24.18
N GLU A 266 21.68 44.13 24.25
CA GLU A 266 22.43 44.58 25.43
C GLU A 266 21.52 44.83 26.65
N ARG A 267 20.24 45.13 26.42
CA ARG A 267 19.22 45.37 27.46
C ARG A 267 18.39 44.15 27.83
N LEU A 268 18.57 43.01 27.16
CA LEU A 268 17.99 41.73 27.59
C LEU A 268 18.96 41.03 28.53
N ASP A 269 18.42 40.39 29.57
CA ASP A 269 19.18 39.44 30.38
C ASP A 269 19.46 38.14 29.61
N ASP A 270 20.42 37.35 30.08
CA ASP A 270 20.83 36.10 29.42
C ASP A 270 19.72 35.05 29.33
N THR A 271 18.77 35.04 30.26
CA THR A 271 17.62 34.12 30.23
C THR A 271 16.70 34.47 29.07
N LEU A 272 16.39 35.75 28.89
CA LEU A 272 15.57 36.26 27.79
C LEU A 272 16.29 36.12 26.45
N ARG A 273 17.58 36.45 26.37
CA ARG A 273 18.41 36.25 25.17
C ARG A 273 18.35 34.80 24.70
N ARG A 274 18.57 33.86 25.62
CA ARG A 274 18.51 32.42 25.32
C ARG A 274 17.13 31.99 24.88
N SER A 275 16.07 32.37 25.60
CA SER A 275 14.68 32.02 25.23
C SER A 275 14.26 32.57 23.85
N LEU A 276 14.78 33.73 23.48
CA LEU A 276 14.51 34.35 22.19
C LEU A 276 15.24 33.63 21.06
N LEU A 277 16.55 33.38 21.22
CA LEU A 277 17.30 32.60 20.24
C LEU A 277 16.71 31.20 20.08
N ASP A 278 16.28 30.55 21.17
CA ASP A 278 15.67 29.22 21.15
C ASP A 278 14.43 29.18 20.26
N ARG A 279 13.56 30.18 20.40
CA ARG A 279 12.37 30.33 19.57
C ARG A 279 12.71 30.57 18.10
N LEU A 280 13.74 31.37 17.82
CA LEU A 280 14.16 31.70 16.45
C LEU A 280 14.78 30.48 15.76
N ILE A 281 15.73 29.80 16.41
CA ILE A 281 16.37 28.61 15.84
C ILE A 281 15.40 27.42 15.76
N SER A 282 14.43 27.30 16.68
CA SER A 282 13.40 26.26 16.61
C SER A 282 12.57 26.37 15.33
N LYS A 283 12.30 27.60 14.87
CA LYS A 283 11.63 27.84 13.60
C LYS A 283 12.49 27.39 12.42
N ASP A 284 13.79 27.70 12.45
CA ASP A 284 14.73 27.29 11.40
C ASP A 284 14.95 25.78 11.36
N ASN A 285 15.04 25.13 12.53
CA ASN A 285 15.07 23.67 12.65
C ASN A 285 13.80 23.06 12.05
N CYS A 286 12.61 23.59 12.35
CA CYS A 286 11.36 23.12 11.75
C CYS A 286 11.35 23.26 10.21
N ILE A 287 11.94 24.33 9.67
CA ILE A 287 12.09 24.51 8.21
C ILE A 287 13.05 23.47 7.64
N ASN A 288 14.20 23.24 8.28
CA ASN A 288 15.18 22.24 7.86
C ASN A 288 14.60 20.82 7.87
N THR A 289 13.88 20.44 8.93
CA THR A 289 13.19 19.15 9.03
C THR A 289 12.17 18.98 7.90
N LYS A 290 11.35 20.01 7.62
CA LYS A 290 10.37 19.98 6.52
C LYS A 290 11.04 19.82 5.15
N LEU A 291 12.13 20.54 4.90
CA LEU A 291 12.90 20.42 3.67
C LEU A 291 13.43 18.99 3.52
N ARG A 292 14.06 18.46 4.58
CA ARG A 292 14.58 17.09 4.60
C ARG A 292 13.48 16.05 4.34
N ASP A 293 12.33 16.18 4.99
CA ASP A 293 11.21 15.25 4.80
C ASP A 293 10.65 15.29 3.36
N ALA A 294 10.61 16.46 2.74
CA ALA A 294 10.23 16.61 1.34
C ALA A 294 11.25 15.93 0.41
N THR A 295 12.54 16.19 0.62
CA THR A 295 13.63 15.58 -0.17
C THR A 295 13.63 14.06 0.00
N LYS A 296 13.49 13.55 1.23
CA LYS A 296 13.37 12.11 1.55
C LYS A 296 12.23 11.42 0.82
N LYS A 297 11.05 12.05 0.71
CA LYS A 297 9.94 11.51 -0.07
C LYS A 297 10.26 11.41 -1.56
N ARG A 298 10.94 12.42 -2.12
CA ARG A 298 11.40 12.40 -3.52
C ARG A 298 12.45 11.30 -3.74
N VAL A 299 13.43 11.16 -2.83
CA VAL A 299 14.46 10.11 -2.88
C VAL A 299 13.82 8.72 -2.98
N ARG A 300 12.86 8.41 -2.11
CA ARG A 300 12.15 7.12 -2.11
C ARG A 300 11.42 6.85 -3.43
N LEU A 301 10.81 7.88 -4.02
CA LEU A 301 10.11 7.76 -5.30
C LEU A 301 11.09 7.51 -6.45
N ILE A 302 12.22 8.24 -6.47
CA ILE A 302 13.28 8.07 -7.47
C ILE A 302 13.85 6.67 -7.37
N GLU A 303 14.28 6.25 -6.19
CA GLU A 303 14.85 4.91 -5.98
C GLU A 303 13.87 3.81 -6.41
N ALA A 304 12.60 3.89 -6.03
CA ALA A 304 11.60 2.90 -6.43
C ALA A 304 11.39 2.82 -7.96
N ASN A 305 11.67 3.89 -8.72
CA ASN A 305 11.65 3.88 -10.17
C ASN A 305 12.95 3.32 -10.76
N LEU A 306 14.11 3.74 -10.23
CA LEU A 306 15.42 3.27 -10.68
C LEU A 306 15.60 1.77 -10.43
N ASP A 307 15.13 1.24 -9.28
CA ASP A 307 15.18 -0.18 -8.95
C ASP A 307 14.23 -1.03 -9.84
N LYS A 308 13.20 -0.41 -10.43
CA LYS A 308 12.36 -1.03 -11.47
C LYS A 308 12.97 -0.90 -12.87
N GLY A 309 14.11 -0.22 -12.99
CA GLY A 309 14.81 0.12 -14.21
C GLY A 309 14.08 1.11 -15.12
N ASN A 310 13.24 1.96 -14.54
CA ASN A 310 12.64 3.08 -15.27
C ASN A 310 13.68 4.19 -15.45
N VAL A 311 13.87 4.65 -16.69
CA VAL A 311 14.70 5.82 -16.98
C VAL A 311 13.93 7.08 -16.63
N LEU A 312 14.42 7.84 -15.66
CA LEU A 312 13.86 9.12 -15.25
C LEU A 312 14.49 10.25 -16.09
N LYS A 313 13.74 11.32 -16.31
CA LYS A 313 14.29 12.53 -16.94
C LYS A 313 15.15 13.27 -15.91
N ASP A 314 16.14 14.02 -16.37
CA ASP A 314 16.98 14.85 -15.49
C ASP A 314 16.17 15.83 -14.65
N SER A 315 15.02 16.31 -15.16
CA SER A 315 14.09 17.18 -14.42
C SER A 315 13.41 16.51 -13.22
N ASP A 316 13.33 15.18 -13.21
CA ASP A 316 12.70 14.40 -12.15
C ASP A 316 13.70 14.01 -11.06
N LEU A 317 15.01 14.10 -11.37
CA LEU A 317 16.10 13.85 -10.44
C LEU A 317 16.27 15.01 -9.45
N ILE A 318 16.80 14.71 -8.26
CA ILE A 318 17.11 15.75 -7.26
C ILE A 318 18.50 16.33 -7.60
N PRO A 319 18.61 17.66 -7.76
CA PRO A 319 19.89 18.32 -8.04
C PRO A 319 20.79 18.35 -6.79
N LEU A 320 22.08 18.57 -7.00
CA LEU A 320 23.07 18.60 -5.91
C LEU A 320 22.75 19.67 -4.86
N GLU A 321 22.26 20.83 -5.29
CA GLU A 321 21.89 21.95 -4.40
C GLU A 321 20.80 21.53 -3.40
N ASP A 322 19.76 20.83 -3.87
CA ASP A 322 18.67 20.36 -3.01
C ASP A 322 19.16 19.30 -2.00
N TYR A 323 20.05 18.40 -2.43
CA TYR A 323 20.63 17.39 -1.54
C TYR A 323 21.53 18.01 -0.48
N THR A 324 22.40 18.93 -0.88
CA THR A 324 23.31 19.62 0.05
C THR A 324 22.57 20.51 1.03
N GLN A 325 21.47 21.14 0.62
CA GLN A 325 20.62 21.93 1.51
C GLN A 325 19.90 21.05 2.54
N ALA A 326 19.45 19.85 2.15
CA ALA A 326 18.71 18.94 3.02
C ALA A 326 19.60 18.11 3.96
N TYR A 327 20.78 17.68 3.51
CA TYR A 327 21.63 16.71 4.22
C TYR A 327 23.03 17.24 4.58
N GLY A 328 23.40 18.43 4.13
CA GLY A 328 24.77 18.96 4.26
C GLY A 328 25.65 18.59 3.06
N VAL A 329 26.82 19.22 2.96
CA VAL A 329 27.69 19.15 1.77
C VAL A 329 28.15 17.73 1.47
N GLU A 330 28.77 17.05 2.45
CA GLU A 330 29.37 15.72 2.27
C GLU A 330 28.29 14.67 1.96
N GLN A 331 27.30 14.54 2.85
CA GLN A 331 26.22 13.56 2.70
C GLN A 331 25.33 13.84 1.47
N GLY A 332 25.12 15.12 1.13
CA GLY A 332 24.36 15.52 -0.04
C GLY A 332 25.08 15.19 -1.35
N ALA A 333 26.39 15.40 -1.42
CA ALA A 333 27.20 14.98 -2.56
C ALA A 333 27.17 13.46 -2.73
N GLU A 334 27.29 12.71 -1.64
CA GLU A 334 27.23 11.25 -1.66
C GLU A 334 25.90 10.73 -2.22
N LEU A 335 24.77 11.24 -1.74
CA LEU A 335 23.43 10.88 -2.22
C LEU A 335 23.24 11.23 -3.70
N TYR A 336 23.76 12.38 -4.13
CA TYR A 336 23.70 12.82 -5.51
C TYR A 336 24.48 11.88 -6.44
N GLU A 337 25.73 11.56 -6.11
CA GLU A 337 26.57 10.66 -6.89
C GLU A 337 25.93 9.27 -7.02
N LEU A 338 25.42 8.72 -5.91
CA LEU A 338 24.74 7.42 -5.93
C LEU A 338 23.46 7.45 -6.79
N GLN A 339 22.70 8.55 -6.76
CA GLN A 339 21.54 8.74 -7.63
C GLN A 339 21.94 8.76 -9.11
N GLN A 340 23.00 9.50 -9.46
CA GLN A 340 23.47 9.57 -10.85
C GLN A 340 23.94 8.21 -11.35
N PHE A 341 24.70 7.48 -10.52
CA PHE A 341 25.11 6.11 -10.82
C PHE A 341 23.91 5.19 -11.05
N LYS A 342 22.94 5.16 -10.13
CA LYS A 342 21.72 4.33 -10.27
C LYS A 342 20.88 4.74 -11.49
N SER A 343 20.82 6.03 -11.82
CA SER A 343 20.12 6.54 -13.00
C SER A 343 20.77 6.03 -14.30
N ALA A 344 22.10 6.09 -14.38
CA ALA A 344 22.86 5.67 -15.56
C ALA A 344 22.72 4.18 -15.88
N ILE A 345 22.50 3.33 -14.88
CA ILE A 345 22.42 1.87 -15.03
C ILE A 345 20.99 1.31 -14.91
N ALA A 346 20.00 2.16 -14.61
CA ALA A 346 18.60 1.75 -14.44
C ALA A 346 18.06 0.91 -15.62
N PRO A 347 18.25 1.29 -16.90
CA PRO A 347 17.75 0.47 -18.02
C PRO A 347 18.24 -0.98 -17.97
N GLU A 348 19.48 -1.16 -17.53
CA GLU A 348 20.13 -2.46 -17.46
C GLU A 348 19.76 -3.26 -16.21
N VAL A 349 19.48 -2.60 -15.08
CA VAL A 349 19.03 -3.23 -13.82
C VAL A 349 17.72 -3.99 -14.03
N ALA A 350 16.75 -3.42 -14.76
CA ALA A 350 15.50 -4.12 -15.08
C ALA A 350 15.73 -5.40 -15.91
N ARG A 351 16.77 -5.39 -16.74
CA ARG A 351 17.04 -6.44 -17.71
C ARG A 351 18.03 -7.48 -17.21
N ILE A 352 18.78 -7.24 -16.14
CA ILE A 352 19.87 -8.13 -15.72
C ILE A 352 19.42 -9.57 -15.46
N LYS A 353 18.18 -9.76 -15.00
CA LYS A 353 17.59 -11.09 -14.80
C LYS A 353 17.34 -11.82 -16.13
N LEU A 354 17.15 -11.09 -17.22
CA LEU A 354 16.82 -11.58 -18.56
C LEU A 354 18.04 -11.60 -19.51
N MET A 355 19.15 -10.96 -19.14
CA MET A 355 20.36 -10.89 -19.95
C MET A 355 20.98 -12.28 -20.14
N SER A 356 21.67 -12.48 -21.25
CA SER A 356 22.62 -13.57 -21.42
C SER A 356 23.80 -13.40 -20.45
N THR A 357 24.54 -14.49 -20.19
CA THR A 357 25.74 -14.45 -19.34
C THR A 357 26.80 -13.48 -19.88
N THR A 358 26.87 -13.29 -21.20
CA THR A 358 27.80 -12.36 -21.85
C THR A 358 27.38 -10.91 -21.61
N GLU A 359 26.12 -10.56 -21.88
CA GLU A 359 25.59 -9.21 -21.64
C GLU A 359 25.68 -8.81 -20.16
N ALA A 360 25.39 -9.75 -19.25
CA ALA A 360 25.50 -9.50 -17.82
C ALA A 360 26.95 -9.25 -17.40
N LYS A 361 27.93 -9.98 -17.96
CA LYS A 361 29.35 -9.70 -17.73
C LYS A 361 29.77 -8.31 -18.22
N GLU A 362 29.31 -7.89 -19.38
CA GLU A 362 29.59 -6.54 -19.90
C GLU A 362 29.01 -5.45 -19.01
N LEU A 363 27.76 -5.62 -18.53
CA LEU A 363 27.15 -4.71 -17.57
C LEU A 363 27.94 -4.67 -16.24
N LEU A 364 28.27 -5.83 -15.70
CA LEU A 364 29.04 -5.94 -14.45
C LEU A 364 30.43 -5.30 -14.61
N GLN A 365 31.07 -5.43 -15.78
CA GLN A 365 32.33 -4.76 -16.08
C GLN A 365 32.18 -3.23 -16.11
N LYS A 366 31.08 -2.70 -16.66
CA LYS A 366 30.79 -1.25 -16.62
C LYS A 366 30.65 -0.75 -15.18
N VAL A 367 29.95 -1.50 -14.34
CA VAL A 367 29.79 -1.18 -12.91
C VAL A 367 31.14 -1.22 -12.18
N GLU A 368 31.96 -2.24 -12.43
CA GLU A 368 33.31 -2.36 -11.86
C GLU A 368 34.24 -1.23 -12.30
N THR A 369 34.16 -0.83 -13.58
CA THR A 369 34.94 0.29 -14.13
C THR A 369 34.56 1.61 -13.46
N HIS A 370 33.26 1.86 -13.27
CA HIS A 370 32.79 3.05 -12.55
C HIS A 370 33.23 3.04 -11.09
N GLY A 371 33.13 1.91 -10.39
CA GLY A 371 33.61 1.78 -9.00
C GLY A 371 35.12 1.99 -8.83
N SER A 372 35.88 1.89 -9.92
CA SER A 372 37.33 2.13 -9.96
C SER A 372 37.71 3.57 -10.34
N ASP A 373 36.73 4.46 -10.52
CA ASP A 373 36.99 5.87 -10.84
C ASP A 373 37.71 6.57 -9.66
N PRO A 374 38.90 7.15 -9.88
CA PRO A 374 39.69 7.79 -8.83
C PRO A 374 39.07 9.08 -8.27
N THR A 375 38.02 9.61 -8.90
CA THR A 375 37.30 10.80 -8.44
C THR A 375 36.21 10.49 -7.40
N LEU A 376 35.83 9.22 -7.23
CA LEU A 376 34.84 8.79 -6.26
C LEU A 376 35.38 8.75 -4.83
N SER A 377 34.51 9.02 -3.86
CA SER A 377 34.83 8.80 -2.45
C SER A 377 34.97 7.31 -2.13
N LEU A 378 35.78 6.96 -1.11
CA LEU A 378 35.95 5.58 -0.65
C LEU A 378 34.61 4.92 -0.26
N GLU A 379 33.68 5.72 0.29
CA GLU A 379 32.34 5.27 0.66
C GLU A 379 31.53 4.91 -0.60
N ASN A 380 31.54 5.76 -1.63
CA ASN A 380 30.86 5.48 -2.90
C ASN A 380 31.45 4.29 -3.65
N THR A 381 32.78 4.14 -3.68
CA THR A 381 33.44 2.93 -4.21
C THR A 381 32.92 1.66 -3.52
N THR A 382 32.84 1.68 -2.19
CA THR A 382 32.33 0.54 -1.40
C THR A 382 30.87 0.23 -1.70
N LYS A 383 30.05 1.26 -1.90
CA LYS A 383 28.62 1.11 -2.23
C LYS A 383 28.40 0.57 -3.64
N ILE A 384 29.16 1.05 -4.62
CA ILE A 384 29.16 0.52 -5.99
C ILE A 384 29.60 -0.95 -6.02
N ALA A 385 30.63 -1.31 -5.24
CA ALA A 385 31.06 -2.71 -5.12
C ALA A 385 29.96 -3.61 -4.53
N ARG A 386 29.17 -3.13 -3.56
CA ARG A 386 28.00 -3.87 -3.05
C ARG A 386 26.89 -3.96 -4.09
N TYR A 387 26.65 -2.88 -4.85
CA TYR A 387 25.67 -2.89 -5.93
C TYR A 387 26.02 -3.90 -7.03
N TYR A 388 27.31 -3.99 -7.40
CA TYR A 388 27.84 -5.05 -8.26
C TYR A 388 27.49 -6.44 -7.73
N GLN A 389 27.71 -6.70 -6.44
CA GLN A 389 27.39 -8.00 -5.83
C GLN A 389 25.89 -8.31 -5.89
N MET A 390 25.03 -7.31 -5.64
CA MET A 390 23.58 -7.47 -5.75
C MET A 390 23.14 -7.82 -7.16
N LEU A 391 23.66 -7.10 -8.17
CA LEU A 391 23.40 -7.36 -9.58
C LEU A 391 23.88 -8.76 -10.01
N SER A 392 25.11 -9.10 -9.65
CA SER A 392 25.69 -10.42 -9.95
C SER A 392 24.88 -11.56 -9.32
N LYS A 393 24.46 -11.39 -8.05
CA LYS A 393 23.60 -12.35 -7.36
C LYS A 393 22.22 -12.47 -8.04
N ALA A 394 21.58 -11.35 -8.36
CA ALA A 394 20.28 -11.35 -9.03
C ALA A 394 20.31 -12.05 -10.39
N HIS A 395 21.37 -11.83 -11.18
CA HIS A 395 21.59 -12.54 -12.43
C HIS A 395 21.79 -14.05 -12.19
N THR A 396 22.66 -14.41 -11.25
CA THR A 396 22.98 -15.81 -10.93
C THR A 396 21.74 -16.59 -10.48
N GLU A 397 20.94 -16.03 -9.56
CA GLU A 397 19.70 -16.64 -9.10
C GLU A 397 18.68 -16.78 -10.23
N SER A 398 18.58 -15.77 -11.10
CA SER A 398 17.72 -15.83 -12.28
C SER A 398 18.14 -16.95 -13.24
N MET A 399 19.43 -17.06 -13.55
CA MET A 399 19.97 -18.09 -14.43
C MET A 399 19.83 -19.49 -13.83
N GLN A 400 19.98 -19.65 -12.51
CA GLN A 400 19.69 -20.92 -11.82
C GLN A 400 18.24 -21.36 -12.02
N LYS A 401 17.28 -20.43 -11.86
CA LYS A 401 15.86 -20.70 -12.12
C LYS A 401 15.61 -21.04 -13.59
N LEU A 402 16.23 -20.30 -14.52
CA LEU A 402 16.13 -20.57 -15.95
C LEU A 402 16.62 -21.99 -16.27
N HIS A 403 17.76 -22.43 -15.73
CA HIS A 403 18.28 -23.78 -15.94
C HIS A 403 17.39 -24.89 -15.34
N GLN A 404 16.65 -24.60 -14.27
CA GLN A 404 15.74 -25.56 -13.64
C GLN A 404 14.44 -25.75 -14.41
N ASP A 405 13.77 -24.64 -14.76
CA ASP A 405 12.49 -24.65 -15.49
C ASP A 405 12.35 -23.36 -16.32
N PRO A 406 12.78 -23.39 -17.60
CA PRO A 406 12.75 -22.20 -18.46
C PRO A 406 11.35 -21.63 -18.66
N ILE A 407 10.33 -22.48 -18.75
CA ILE A 407 8.95 -22.03 -18.99
C ILE A 407 8.40 -21.32 -17.75
N LYS A 408 8.59 -21.91 -16.56
CA LYS A 408 8.21 -21.26 -15.30
C LYS A 408 8.93 -19.93 -15.12
N TRP A 409 10.23 -19.88 -15.40
CA TRP A 409 11.03 -18.65 -15.36
C TRP A 409 10.48 -17.58 -16.34
N GLY A 410 10.09 -17.99 -17.55
CA GLY A 410 9.51 -17.11 -18.56
C GLY A 410 8.20 -16.49 -18.11
N ILE A 411 7.34 -17.24 -17.42
CA ILE A 411 6.10 -16.74 -16.82
C ILE A 411 6.39 -15.78 -15.67
N GLU A 412 7.30 -16.13 -14.74
CA GLU A 412 7.70 -15.29 -13.60
C GLU A 412 8.21 -13.92 -14.06
N HIS A 413 8.93 -13.87 -15.19
CA HIS A 413 9.47 -12.64 -15.77
C HIS A 413 8.65 -12.09 -16.94
N LYS A 414 7.39 -12.53 -17.09
CA LYS A 414 6.42 -12.03 -18.07
C LYS A 414 6.92 -12.04 -19.52
N GLN A 415 7.79 -12.99 -19.87
CA GLN A 415 8.25 -13.21 -21.25
C GLN A 415 7.23 -14.01 -22.07
N ILE A 416 6.41 -14.81 -21.39
CA ILE A 416 5.29 -15.57 -21.96
C ILE A 416 4.12 -15.58 -20.97
N ASP A 417 2.91 -15.76 -21.50
CA ASP A 417 1.71 -15.83 -20.68
C ASP A 417 1.54 -17.23 -20.06
N PRO A 418 0.85 -17.37 -18.91
CA PRO A 418 0.44 -18.67 -18.38
C PRO A 418 -0.37 -19.49 -19.39
N LEU A 419 -0.34 -20.82 -19.26
CA LEU A 419 -1.01 -21.70 -20.21
C LEU A 419 -2.53 -21.46 -20.15
N ARG A 420 -3.15 -21.29 -21.31
CA ARG A 420 -4.61 -21.14 -21.45
C ARG A 420 -5.17 -22.26 -22.31
N PHE A 421 -6.28 -22.84 -21.87
CA PHE A 421 -6.95 -24.00 -22.46
C PHE A 421 -8.48 -23.82 -22.47
N ASP A 422 -8.93 -22.57 -22.53
CA ASP A 422 -10.34 -22.19 -22.58
C ASP A 422 -10.93 -22.29 -23.99
N THR A 423 -10.12 -22.07 -25.03
CA THR A 423 -10.47 -22.35 -26.43
C THR A 423 -9.28 -22.96 -27.18
N ALA A 424 -9.55 -23.58 -28.33
CA ALA A 424 -8.51 -24.12 -29.21
C ALA A 424 -7.53 -23.02 -29.67
N GLU A 425 -8.02 -21.83 -29.98
CA GLU A 425 -7.20 -20.68 -30.41
C GLU A 425 -6.31 -20.16 -29.28
N ASN A 426 -6.80 -20.13 -28.05
CA ASN A 426 -5.99 -19.69 -26.91
C ASN A 426 -4.91 -20.72 -26.58
N PHE A 427 -5.23 -22.02 -26.66
CA PHE A 427 -4.25 -23.08 -26.47
C PHE A 427 -3.19 -23.07 -27.58
N ALA A 428 -3.60 -22.89 -28.83
CA ALA A 428 -2.69 -22.68 -29.96
C ALA A 428 -1.74 -21.50 -29.74
N ARG A 429 -2.29 -20.32 -29.43
CA ARG A 429 -1.49 -19.11 -29.20
C ARG A 429 -0.49 -19.33 -28.07
N ALA A 430 -0.90 -20.02 -27.01
CA ALA A 430 -0.02 -20.38 -25.91
C ALA A 430 1.12 -21.32 -26.36
N LEU A 431 0.84 -22.33 -27.19
CA LEU A 431 1.84 -23.23 -27.76
C LEU A 431 2.82 -22.51 -28.70
N VAL A 432 2.34 -21.61 -29.56
CA VAL A 432 3.18 -20.76 -30.44
C VAL A 432 4.11 -19.88 -29.61
N GLN A 433 3.58 -19.22 -28.56
CA GLN A 433 4.39 -18.42 -27.64
C GLN A 433 5.50 -19.26 -27.00
N ARG A 434 5.19 -20.47 -26.52
CA ARG A 434 6.16 -21.38 -25.91
C ARG A 434 7.21 -21.84 -26.91
N SER A 435 6.82 -22.16 -28.13
CA SER A 435 7.78 -22.57 -29.17
C SER A 435 8.75 -21.46 -29.54
N SER A 436 8.22 -20.26 -29.77
CA SER A 436 9.02 -19.07 -30.03
C SER A 436 9.97 -18.76 -28.86
N PHE A 437 9.46 -18.88 -27.63
CA PHE A 437 10.23 -18.64 -26.42
C PHE A 437 11.35 -19.67 -26.20
N VAL A 438 11.08 -20.97 -26.36
CA VAL A 438 12.09 -22.02 -26.24
C VAL A 438 13.19 -21.85 -27.28
N LYS A 439 12.82 -21.50 -28.53
CA LYS A 439 13.80 -21.19 -29.58
C LYS A 439 14.68 -20.01 -29.17
N LYS A 440 14.09 -18.91 -28.70
CA LYS A 440 14.81 -17.74 -28.20
C LYS A 440 15.74 -18.08 -27.04
N ILE A 441 15.29 -18.89 -26.07
CA ILE A 441 16.12 -19.33 -24.93
C ILE A 441 17.31 -20.16 -25.40
N LYS A 442 17.11 -21.07 -26.35
CA LYS A 442 18.20 -21.85 -26.95
C LYS A 442 19.21 -20.95 -27.66
N GLU A 443 18.75 -19.97 -28.43
CA GLU A 443 19.61 -19.02 -29.16
C GLU A 443 20.36 -18.07 -28.22
N THR A 444 19.70 -17.57 -27.17
CA THR A 444 20.26 -16.54 -26.27
C THR A 444 21.09 -17.14 -25.14
N HIS A 445 20.70 -18.30 -24.61
CA HIS A 445 21.30 -18.90 -23.42
C HIS A 445 21.91 -20.29 -23.67
N GLY A 446 21.73 -20.89 -24.86
CA GLY A 446 22.22 -22.23 -25.15
C GLY A 446 21.47 -23.37 -24.46
N ILE A 447 20.30 -23.08 -23.85
CA ILE A 447 19.54 -24.04 -23.04
C ILE A 447 18.46 -24.68 -23.91
N ALA A 448 18.52 -26.01 -24.08
CA ALA A 448 17.42 -26.77 -24.66
C ALA A 448 16.32 -26.99 -23.60
N SER A 449 15.09 -26.57 -23.90
CA SER A 449 13.94 -26.67 -22.99
C SER A 449 12.80 -27.48 -23.59
N GLN A 450 11.97 -28.04 -22.72
CA GLN A 450 10.63 -28.51 -23.11
C GLN A 450 9.68 -27.31 -23.24
N HIS A 451 8.56 -27.50 -23.94
CA HIS A 451 7.57 -26.45 -24.19
C HIS A 451 6.55 -26.26 -23.05
N LEU A 452 6.52 -27.19 -22.09
CA LEU A 452 5.65 -27.14 -20.90
C LEU A 452 6.49 -27.33 -19.64
N SER A 453 6.17 -26.59 -18.60
CA SER A 453 6.67 -26.87 -17.25
C SER A 453 5.93 -28.06 -16.62
N SER A 454 6.53 -28.70 -15.62
CA SER A 454 5.87 -29.77 -14.85
C SER A 454 4.55 -29.33 -14.19
N THR A 455 4.43 -28.04 -13.85
CA THR A 455 3.20 -27.46 -13.28
C THR A 455 2.12 -27.31 -14.35
N GLU A 456 2.49 -26.82 -15.54
CA GLU A 456 1.55 -26.71 -16.67
C GLU A 456 1.13 -28.08 -17.21
N GLU A 457 2.02 -29.08 -17.23
CA GLU A 457 1.66 -30.47 -17.57
C GLU A 457 0.55 -30.98 -16.65
N LYS A 458 0.68 -30.74 -15.34
CA LYS A 458 -0.36 -31.11 -14.37
C LYS A 458 -1.66 -30.35 -14.61
N GLN A 459 -1.60 -29.03 -14.86
CA GLN A 459 -2.79 -28.23 -15.16
C GLN A 459 -3.49 -28.72 -16.43
N PHE A 460 -2.71 -29.04 -17.47
CA PHE A 460 -3.25 -29.55 -18.72
C PHE A 460 -3.91 -30.92 -18.51
N LYS A 461 -3.26 -31.82 -17.75
CA LYS A 461 -3.86 -33.09 -17.34
C LYS A 461 -5.17 -32.87 -16.57
N ASP A 462 -5.16 -32.04 -15.54
CA ASP A 462 -6.35 -31.79 -14.71
C ASP A 462 -7.52 -31.21 -15.54
N GLN A 463 -7.22 -30.39 -16.54
CA GLN A 463 -8.24 -29.86 -17.45
C GLN A 463 -8.78 -30.93 -18.41
N LEU A 464 -7.90 -31.73 -19.00
CA LEU A 464 -8.28 -32.89 -19.84
C LEU A 464 -9.19 -33.85 -19.05
N MET A 465 -8.92 -34.03 -17.76
CA MET A 465 -9.72 -34.88 -16.89
C MET A 465 -11.12 -34.32 -16.61
N LYS A 466 -11.38 -33.03 -16.85
CA LYS A 466 -12.70 -32.39 -16.66
C LYS A 466 -13.55 -32.37 -17.93
N LEU A 467 -12.96 -32.08 -19.09
CA LEU A 467 -13.68 -31.92 -20.35
C LEU A 467 -14.12 -33.27 -20.95
N PRO A 468 -15.27 -33.37 -21.65
CA PRO A 468 -15.59 -34.55 -22.46
C PRO A 468 -14.42 -34.96 -23.38
N SER A 469 -14.27 -36.26 -23.63
CA SER A 469 -13.16 -36.79 -24.44
C SER A 469 -13.17 -36.24 -25.86
N SER A 470 -14.34 -36.14 -26.49
CA SER A 470 -14.52 -35.54 -27.82
C SER A 470 -14.11 -34.07 -27.87
N GLU A 471 -14.50 -33.27 -26.88
CA GLU A 471 -14.13 -31.86 -26.77
C GLU A 471 -12.62 -31.68 -26.57
N THR A 472 -12.00 -32.57 -25.80
CA THR A 472 -10.55 -32.55 -25.57
C THR A 472 -9.78 -32.81 -26.87
N VAL A 473 -10.15 -33.87 -27.60
CA VAL A 473 -9.52 -34.21 -28.89
C VAL A 473 -9.71 -33.06 -29.88
N ALA A 474 -10.93 -32.51 -29.98
CA ALA A 474 -11.22 -31.38 -30.85
C ALA A 474 -10.43 -30.11 -30.47
N MET A 475 -10.26 -29.83 -29.17
CA MET A 475 -9.47 -28.71 -28.69
C MET A 475 -7.99 -28.86 -29.07
N ILE A 476 -7.40 -30.04 -28.88
CA ILE A 476 -5.99 -30.30 -29.24
C ILE A 476 -5.81 -30.20 -30.75
N GLN A 477 -6.74 -30.78 -31.52
CA GLN A 477 -6.72 -30.72 -32.99
C GLN A 477 -6.85 -29.31 -33.52
N GLY A 478 -7.85 -28.57 -33.04
CA GLY A 478 -8.06 -27.19 -33.41
C GLY A 478 -6.81 -26.36 -33.10
N ALA A 479 -6.21 -26.56 -31.93
CA ALA A 479 -5.01 -25.85 -31.56
C ALA A 479 -3.81 -26.21 -32.46
N TYR A 480 -3.56 -27.50 -32.67
CA TYR A 480 -2.44 -27.99 -33.46
C TYR A 480 -2.57 -27.60 -34.94
N ASN A 481 -3.77 -27.56 -35.49
CA ASN A 481 -4.02 -27.18 -36.89
C ASN A 481 -3.70 -25.70 -37.18
N THR A 482 -3.78 -24.84 -36.16
CA THR A 482 -3.45 -23.40 -36.32
C THR A 482 -1.95 -23.10 -36.27
N LEU A 483 -1.11 -24.08 -35.92
CA LEU A 483 0.34 -23.94 -35.92
C LEU A 483 0.91 -23.92 -37.35
N SER A 484 2.03 -23.22 -37.56
CA SER A 484 2.80 -23.33 -38.79
C SER A 484 3.43 -24.72 -38.92
N ASP A 485 3.77 -25.17 -40.13
CA ASP A 485 4.36 -26.50 -40.32
C ASP A 485 5.70 -26.67 -39.59
N SER A 486 6.50 -25.61 -39.46
CA SER A 486 7.73 -25.63 -38.65
C SER A 486 7.44 -25.74 -37.14
N ASP A 487 6.36 -25.14 -36.65
CA ASP A 487 6.00 -25.22 -35.23
C ASP A 487 5.37 -26.57 -34.88
N LYS A 488 4.61 -27.15 -35.82
CA LYS A 488 3.99 -28.48 -35.70
C LYS A 488 4.99 -29.57 -35.33
N GLU A 489 6.15 -29.60 -35.97
CA GLU A 489 7.18 -30.60 -35.70
C GLU A 489 7.84 -30.40 -34.31
N SER A 490 8.14 -29.15 -33.96
CA SER A 490 8.72 -28.78 -32.67
C SER A 490 7.79 -29.09 -31.49
N VAL A 491 6.49 -28.80 -31.65
CA VAL A 491 5.44 -29.10 -30.66
C VAL A 491 5.23 -30.61 -30.52
N LEU A 492 5.17 -31.37 -31.62
CA LEU A 492 5.08 -32.83 -31.58
C LEU A 492 6.25 -33.46 -30.82
N SER A 493 7.48 -33.04 -31.12
CA SER A 493 8.68 -33.50 -30.40
C SER A 493 8.59 -33.24 -28.89
N SER A 494 7.89 -32.18 -28.50
CA SER A 494 7.73 -31.79 -27.10
C SER A 494 6.60 -32.53 -26.41
N PHE A 495 5.51 -32.79 -27.12
CA PHE A 495 4.44 -33.70 -26.67
C PHE A 495 4.98 -35.10 -26.37
N ALA A 496 5.93 -35.59 -27.18
CA ALA A 496 6.66 -36.83 -26.92
C ALA A 496 7.59 -36.77 -25.69
N LYS A 497 7.82 -35.60 -25.07
CA LYS A 497 8.66 -35.46 -23.88
C LYS A 497 7.86 -35.20 -22.59
N ILE A 498 6.54 -35.06 -22.69
CA ILE A 498 5.64 -34.95 -21.52
C ILE A 498 5.87 -36.15 -20.60
N LYS A 499 5.94 -35.92 -19.29
CA LYS A 499 6.22 -36.99 -18.31
C LYS A 499 5.04 -37.92 -18.11
N ASP A 500 3.82 -37.38 -18.13
CA ASP A 500 2.61 -38.18 -18.03
C ASP A 500 2.35 -38.95 -19.33
N ASN A 501 2.44 -40.28 -19.26
CA ASN A 501 2.36 -41.15 -20.43
C ASN A 501 0.99 -41.10 -21.12
N ALA A 502 -0.11 -41.03 -20.35
CA ALA A 502 -1.46 -40.94 -20.89
C ALA A 502 -1.68 -39.60 -21.61
N LEU A 503 -1.31 -38.49 -20.97
CA LEU A 503 -1.39 -37.16 -21.58
C LEU A 503 -0.55 -37.11 -22.85
N SER A 504 0.70 -37.57 -22.80
CA SER A 504 1.61 -37.62 -23.96
C SER A 504 1.00 -38.40 -25.13
N ALA A 505 0.40 -39.56 -24.87
CA ALA A 505 -0.26 -40.35 -25.90
C ALA A 505 -1.48 -39.64 -26.48
N VAL A 506 -2.34 -39.06 -25.64
CA VAL A 506 -3.54 -38.33 -26.09
C VAL A 506 -3.18 -37.16 -27.00
N VAL A 507 -2.21 -36.34 -26.62
CA VAL A 507 -1.85 -35.15 -27.41
C VAL A 507 -1.18 -35.53 -28.73
N GLN A 508 -0.37 -36.61 -28.77
CA GLN A 508 0.24 -37.12 -30.00
C GLN A 508 -0.84 -37.66 -30.94
N LEU A 509 -1.68 -38.59 -30.46
CA LEU A 509 -2.74 -39.22 -31.25
C LEU A 509 -3.74 -38.19 -31.79
N SER A 510 -4.14 -37.22 -30.96
CA SER A 510 -5.04 -36.15 -31.40
C SER A 510 -4.42 -35.31 -32.52
N SER A 511 -3.09 -35.15 -32.55
CA SER A 511 -2.37 -34.35 -33.55
C SER A 511 -2.16 -35.08 -34.89
N GLU A 512 -2.53 -36.37 -35.00
CA GLU A 512 -2.37 -37.16 -36.24
C GLU A 512 -3.51 -36.96 -37.26
N PHE A 513 -4.64 -36.37 -36.85
CA PHE A 513 -5.83 -36.16 -37.68
C PHE A 513 -6.40 -37.42 -38.39
N ALA A 514 -6.15 -38.61 -37.83
CA ALA A 514 -6.75 -39.86 -38.30
C ALA A 514 -7.92 -40.28 -37.39
N ASP A 515 -9.02 -40.76 -37.98
CA ASP A 515 -10.21 -41.17 -37.22
C ASP A 515 -9.89 -42.22 -36.15
N GLU A 516 -9.09 -43.23 -36.50
CA GLU A 516 -8.62 -44.27 -35.57
C GLU A 516 -7.78 -43.68 -34.42
N ALA A 517 -6.94 -42.69 -34.70
CA ALA A 517 -6.12 -42.02 -33.69
C ALA A 517 -7.00 -41.17 -32.75
N ASN A 518 -8.04 -40.51 -33.28
CA ASN A 518 -8.99 -39.72 -32.50
C ASN A 518 -9.83 -40.61 -31.57
N VAL A 519 -10.29 -41.76 -32.08
CA VAL A 519 -10.98 -42.77 -31.28
C VAL A 519 -10.05 -43.31 -30.19
N ALA A 520 -8.78 -43.59 -30.53
CA ALA A 520 -7.80 -44.04 -29.56
C ALA A 520 -7.54 -43.01 -28.45
N ALA A 521 -7.31 -41.76 -28.81
CA ALA A 521 -7.15 -40.65 -27.85
C ALA A 521 -8.39 -40.51 -26.95
N GLY A 522 -9.59 -40.55 -27.53
CA GLY A 522 -10.85 -40.49 -26.81
C GLY A 522 -11.01 -41.60 -25.77
N SER A 523 -10.73 -42.85 -26.17
CA SER A 523 -10.78 -44.01 -25.27
C SER A 523 -9.74 -43.93 -24.16
N ILE A 524 -8.50 -43.50 -24.46
CA ILE A 524 -7.46 -43.30 -23.44
C ILE A 524 -7.90 -42.28 -22.40
N ILE A 525 -8.52 -41.16 -22.80
CA ILE A 525 -9.07 -40.17 -21.87
C ILE A 525 -10.13 -40.81 -20.96
N VAL A 526 -11.08 -41.56 -21.53
CA VAL A 526 -12.16 -42.23 -20.77
C VAL A 526 -11.57 -43.24 -19.77
N GLY A 527 -10.62 -44.06 -20.21
CA GLY A 527 -9.96 -45.04 -19.35
C GLY A 527 -9.13 -44.40 -18.24
N THR A 528 -8.48 -43.27 -18.52
CA THR A 528 -7.72 -42.51 -17.51
C THR A 528 -8.66 -41.94 -16.45
N LYS A 529 -9.79 -41.34 -16.84
CA LYS A 529 -10.79 -40.75 -15.92
C LYS A 529 -11.43 -41.79 -15.00
N ASN A 530 -11.74 -42.95 -15.54
CA ASN A 530 -12.55 -43.97 -14.87
C ASN A 530 -11.72 -45.15 -14.36
N LYS A 531 -10.38 -45.05 -14.38
CA LYS A 531 -9.46 -46.16 -14.08
C LYS A 531 -9.87 -46.96 -12.84
N LEU A 532 -10.06 -46.29 -11.71
CA LEU A 532 -10.38 -46.94 -10.44
C LEU A 532 -11.73 -47.66 -10.45
N ASP A 533 -12.75 -47.03 -11.06
CA ASP A 533 -14.09 -47.62 -11.21
C ASP A 533 -14.04 -48.87 -12.10
N ILE A 534 -13.38 -48.77 -13.26
CA ILE A 534 -13.26 -49.87 -14.22
C ILE A 534 -12.45 -51.02 -13.62
N GLU A 535 -11.32 -50.74 -12.95
CA GLU A 535 -10.49 -51.78 -12.32
C GLU A 535 -11.25 -52.50 -11.17
N GLN A 536 -12.13 -51.80 -10.44
CA GLN A 536 -13.01 -52.41 -9.44
C GLN A 536 -14.10 -53.29 -10.08
N GLN A 537 -14.77 -52.80 -11.12
CA GLN A 537 -15.79 -53.56 -11.84
C GLN A 537 -15.20 -54.79 -12.53
N TYR A 538 -14.01 -54.65 -13.13
CA TYR A 538 -13.24 -55.76 -13.66
C TYR A 538 -13.00 -56.82 -12.60
N LYS A 539 -12.48 -56.45 -11.43
CA LYS A 539 -12.20 -57.39 -10.35
C LYS A 539 -13.47 -58.11 -9.86
N ALA A 540 -14.62 -57.43 -9.85
CA ALA A 540 -15.90 -58.04 -9.50
C ALA A 540 -16.51 -58.92 -10.62
N HIS A 541 -16.00 -58.81 -11.85
CA HIS A 541 -16.56 -59.52 -13.00
C HIS A 541 -16.26 -61.04 -12.93
N PRO A 542 -17.22 -61.92 -13.25
CA PRO A 542 -17.05 -63.38 -13.13
C PRO A 542 -15.86 -63.96 -13.90
N GLN A 543 -15.45 -63.30 -14.98
CA GLN A 543 -14.33 -63.75 -15.84
C GLN A 543 -12.96 -63.18 -15.43
N SER A 544 -12.86 -62.39 -14.36
CA SER A 544 -11.57 -61.86 -13.87
C SER A 544 -10.92 -62.74 -12.81
N ASP A 545 -11.57 -63.83 -12.38
CA ASP A 545 -11.15 -64.67 -11.25
C ASP A 545 -10.85 -63.86 -9.96
N ASN A 546 -11.50 -62.71 -9.76
CA ASN A 546 -11.25 -61.79 -8.64
C ASN A 546 -9.80 -61.26 -8.56
N LYS A 547 -9.05 -61.32 -9.67
CA LYS A 547 -7.69 -60.79 -9.78
C LYS A 547 -7.69 -59.32 -10.18
N ALA A 548 -6.65 -58.61 -9.77
CA ALA A 548 -6.46 -57.22 -10.20
C ALA A 548 -6.18 -57.18 -11.72
N PHE A 549 -6.69 -56.15 -12.38
CA PHE A 549 -6.51 -55.94 -13.83
C PHE A 549 -5.04 -56.06 -14.25
N ASP A 550 -4.13 -55.40 -13.52
CA ASP A 550 -2.70 -55.40 -13.83
C ASP A 550 -2.05 -56.78 -13.76
N THR A 551 -2.56 -57.68 -12.93
CA THR A 551 -2.07 -59.06 -12.83
C THR A 551 -2.32 -59.84 -14.12
N HIS A 552 -3.43 -59.57 -14.80
CA HIS A 552 -3.75 -60.18 -16.09
C HIS A 552 -3.15 -59.41 -17.27
N TYR A 553 -3.18 -58.08 -17.20
CA TYR A 553 -2.73 -57.22 -18.29
C TYR A 553 -1.21 -57.31 -18.52
N ASN A 554 -0.41 -57.12 -17.46
CA ASN A 554 1.05 -56.96 -17.59
C ASN A 554 1.74 -58.15 -18.31
N PRO A 555 1.45 -59.42 -17.98
CA PRO A 555 2.07 -60.55 -18.68
C PRO A 555 1.65 -60.65 -20.16
N ILE A 556 0.39 -60.32 -20.48
CA ILE A 556 -0.13 -60.47 -21.83
C ILE A 556 0.41 -59.36 -22.73
N ILE A 557 0.41 -58.11 -22.27
CA ILE A 557 0.98 -57.00 -23.03
C ILE A 557 2.50 -57.14 -23.18
N ALA A 558 3.20 -57.59 -22.14
CA ALA A 558 4.64 -57.82 -22.22
C ALA A 558 4.97 -58.90 -23.26
N LYS A 559 4.17 -59.98 -23.33
CA LYS A 559 4.32 -61.00 -24.39
C LYS A 559 4.05 -60.43 -25.77
N HIS A 560 3.05 -59.56 -25.92
CA HIS A 560 2.66 -58.97 -27.20
C HIS A 560 3.69 -57.95 -27.71
N LEU A 561 4.25 -57.10 -26.83
CA LEU A 561 5.20 -56.05 -27.20
C LEU A 561 6.66 -56.53 -27.26
N ARG A 562 7.00 -57.71 -26.69
CA ARG A 562 8.39 -58.19 -26.58
C ARG A 562 9.14 -58.24 -27.92
N GLY A 563 8.50 -58.67 -29.00
CA GLY A 563 9.15 -58.77 -30.31
C GLY A 563 9.39 -57.40 -30.94
N VAL A 564 8.43 -56.48 -30.86
CA VAL A 564 8.61 -55.09 -31.30
C VAL A 564 9.70 -54.38 -30.48
N GLN A 565 9.77 -54.69 -29.18
CA GLN A 565 10.77 -54.15 -28.27
C GLN A 565 12.19 -54.60 -28.59
N GLY A 566 12.39 -55.88 -28.91
CA GLY A 566 13.68 -56.40 -29.33
C GLY A 566 14.19 -55.79 -30.64
N ASN A 567 13.27 -55.28 -31.48
CA ASN A 567 13.55 -54.74 -32.80
C ASN A 567 13.37 -53.23 -32.90
N SER A 568 13.61 -52.44 -31.85
CA SER A 568 13.46 -50.97 -31.89
C SER A 568 14.65 -50.22 -31.29
N ILE A 569 15.10 -49.15 -31.94
CA ILE A 569 16.20 -48.30 -31.45
C ILE A 569 15.66 -47.35 -30.37
N GLY A 570 16.14 -47.50 -29.13
CA GLY A 570 15.82 -46.58 -28.02
C GLY A 570 14.38 -46.67 -27.47
N GLY A 571 13.64 -47.74 -27.79
CA GLY A 571 12.23 -47.88 -27.41
C GLY A 571 11.99 -48.08 -25.91
N SER A 572 11.36 -47.10 -25.26
CA SER A 572 10.76 -47.25 -23.94
C SER A 572 9.28 -47.65 -24.09
N PHE A 573 9.03 -48.95 -24.24
CA PHE A 573 7.68 -49.51 -24.44
C PHE A 573 6.78 -49.41 -23.21
N GLY A 574 7.30 -48.94 -22.07
CA GLY A 574 6.49 -48.69 -20.89
C GLY A 574 5.40 -47.65 -21.13
N ARG A 575 5.69 -46.63 -21.95
CA ARG A 575 4.71 -45.59 -22.31
C ARG A 575 3.61 -46.13 -23.22
N ASP A 576 4.00 -46.88 -24.24
CA ASP A 576 3.06 -47.49 -25.19
C ASP A 576 2.17 -48.52 -24.49
N ALA A 577 2.74 -49.35 -23.63
CA ALA A 577 1.99 -50.29 -22.80
C ALA A 577 1.01 -49.58 -21.86
N GLU A 578 1.37 -48.42 -21.33
CA GLU A 578 0.45 -47.64 -20.49
C GLU A 578 -0.67 -46.98 -21.31
N ALA A 579 -0.38 -46.47 -22.50
CA ALA A 579 -1.40 -45.96 -23.41
C ALA A 579 -2.39 -47.06 -23.86
N ILE A 580 -1.90 -48.25 -24.20
CA ILE A 580 -2.72 -49.43 -24.54
C ILE A 580 -3.58 -49.85 -23.34
N LYS A 581 -3.03 -49.81 -22.12
CA LYS A 581 -3.79 -50.08 -20.89
C LYS A 581 -4.97 -49.13 -20.78
N PHE A 582 -4.73 -47.83 -20.88
CA PHE A 582 -5.78 -46.83 -20.74
C PHE A 582 -6.81 -46.90 -21.87
N TYR A 583 -6.40 -47.23 -23.09
CA TYR A 583 -7.33 -47.51 -24.18
C TYR A 583 -8.26 -48.67 -23.82
N ILE A 584 -7.72 -49.82 -23.38
CA ILE A 584 -8.51 -51.00 -23.00
C ILE A 584 -9.51 -50.67 -21.90
N LEU A 585 -9.06 -49.96 -20.85
CA LEU A 585 -9.94 -49.53 -19.78
C LEU A 585 -11.08 -48.64 -20.32
N GLY A 586 -10.77 -47.69 -21.21
CA GLY A 586 -11.77 -46.85 -21.85
C GLY A 586 -12.78 -47.61 -22.70
N ASP A 587 -12.29 -48.61 -23.45
CA ASP A 587 -13.14 -49.49 -24.25
C ASP A 587 -14.05 -50.36 -23.37
N MET A 588 -13.53 -50.91 -22.26
CA MET A 588 -14.34 -51.64 -21.26
C MET A 588 -15.46 -50.76 -20.69
N LYS A 589 -15.15 -49.49 -20.40
CA LYS A 589 -16.16 -48.54 -19.89
C LYS A 589 -17.22 -48.22 -20.92
N THR A 590 -16.83 -48.09 -22.19
CA THR A 590 -17.72 -47.68 -23.28
C THR A 590 -18.62 -48.83 -23.72
N THR A 591 -18.08 -50.05 -23.78
CA THR A 591 -18.80 -51.25 -24.21
C THR A 591 -19.55 -51.93 -23.07
N GLY A 592 -19.12 -51.75 -21.82
CA GLY A 592 -19.62 -52.50 -20.66
C GLY A 592 -19.10 -53.94 -20.59
N ASP A 593 -18.24 -54.36 -21.53
CA ASP A 593 -17.59 -55.67 -21.53
C ASP A 593 -16.23 -55.57 -20.83
N PHE A 594 -16.14 -56.15 -19.63
CA PHE A 594 -14.93 -56.17 -18.82
C PHE A 594 -14.03 -57.38 -19.10
N THR A 595 -14.27 -58.11 -20.18
CA THR A 595 -13.45 -59.28 -20.54
C THR A 595 -12.09 -58.84 -21.10
N LEU A 596 -11.00 -59.30 -20.50
CA LEU A 596 -9.66 -59.11 -21.06
C LEU A 596 -9.27 -60.31 -21.92
N SER A 597 -9.24 -60.12 -23.25
CA SER A 597 -8.87 -61.16 -24.22
C SER A 597 -7.62 -60.77 -25.03
N LYS A 598 -6.96 -61.76 -25.65
CA LYS A 598 -5.85 -61.52 -26.57
C LYS A 598 -6.28 -60.62 -27.75
N GLN A 599 -7.48 -60.85 -28.28
CA GLN A 599 -8.05 -60.07 -29.38
C GLN A 599 -8.22 -58.60 -28.98
N ARG A 600 -8.78 -58.32 -27.79
CA ARG A 600 -8.96 -56.96 -27.27
C ARG A 600 -7.62 -56.22 -27.14
N ILE A 601 -6.56 -56.94 -26.75
CA ILE A 601 -5.20 -56.37 -26.67
C ILE A 601 -4.64 -56.11 -28.07
N GLU A 602 -4.82 -57.01 -29.03
CA GLU A 602 -4.38 -56.81 -30.41
C GLU A 602 -5.09 -55.62 -31.08
N ASP A 603 -6.41 -55.50 -30.88
CA ASP A 603 -7.20 -54.37 -31.36
C ASP A 603 -6.78 -53.05 -30.70
N ALA A 604 -6.53 -53.07 -29.37
CA ALA A 604 -6.03 -51.91 -28.65
C ALA A 604 -4.62 -51.48 -29.11
N SER A 605 -3.71 -52.44 -29.28
CA SER A 605 -2.37 -52.17 -29.81
C SER A 605 -2.45 -51.58 -31.22
N ARG A 606 -3.31 -52.11 -32.09
CA ARG A 606 -3.52 -51.55 -33.43
C ARG A 606 -4.05 -50.12 -33.37
N MET A 607 -5.02 -49.85 -32.50
CA MET A 607 -5.61 -48.51 -32.36
C MET A 607 -4.60 -47.50 -31.81
N VAL A 608 -3.83 -47.85 -30.78
CA VAL A 608 -2.86 -46.95 -30.15
C VAL A 608 -1.60 -46.78 -31.00
N LEU A 609 -1.00 -47.86 -31.49
CA LEU A 609 0.26 -47.82 -32.24
C LEU A 609 0.05 -47.53 -33.75
N GLY A 610 -1.19 -47.63 -34.22
CA GLY A 610 -1.59 -47.37 -35.60
C GLY A 610 -1.56 -48.56 -36.53
N ASN A 611 -0.94 -49.66 -36.12
CA ASN A 611 -0.94 -50.90 -36.90
C ASN A 611 -0.64 -52.13 -36.06
N THR A 612 -0.68 -53.30 -36.69
CA THR A 612 -0.23 -54.56 -36.09
C THR A 612 1.22 -54.84 -36.54
N PRO A 613 2.10 -55.32 -35.66
CA PRO A 613 3.45 -55.73 -36.04
C PRO A 613 3.45 -56.75 -37.18
N VAL A 614 4.38 -56.58 -38.11
CA VAL A 614 4.60 -57.47 -39.26
C VAL A 614 5.98 -58.10 -39.13
N ASP A 615 6.04 -59.43 -39.18
CA ASP A 615 7.29 -60.17 -39.22
C ASP A 615 7.93 -60.06 -40.60
N VAL A 616 9.17 -59.57 -40.65
CA VAL A 616 10.01 -59.44 -41.84
C VAL A 616 11.38 -60.03 -41.52
N ASN A 617 11.68 -61.21 -42.06
CA ASN A 617 12.97 -61.89 -41.88
C ASN A 617 13.44 -61.97 -40.40
N GLY A 618 12.54 -62.29 -39.48
CA GLY A 618 12.88 -62.34 -38.04
C GLY A 618 12.90 -60.99 -37.33
N SER A 619 12.66 -59.88 -38.03
CA SER A 619 12.37 -58.58 -37.44
C SER A 619 10.88 -58.35 -37.26
N GLN A 620 10.44 -57.93 -36.08
CA GLN A 620 9.09 -57.42 -35.86
C GLN A 620 9.03 -55.92 -36.14
N LEU A 621 8.45 -55.54 -37.27
CA LEU A 621 8.36 -54.15 -37.71
C LEU A 621 6.95 -53.61 -37.54
N MET A 622 6.84 -52.35 -37.12
CA MET A 622 5.56 -51.66 -37.00
C MET A 622 5.29 -50.85 -38.28
N PRO A 623 4.33 -51.24 -39.13
CA PRO A 623 3.99 -50.46 -40.30
C PRO A 623 3.49 -49.05 -39.93
N PRO A 624 3.59 -48.06 -40.84
CA PRO A 624 2.94 -46.76 -40.64
C PRO A 624 1.43 -46.90 -40.40
N ARG A 625 0.83 -45.99 -39.63
CA ARG A 625 -0.61 -46.00 -39.34
C ARG A 625 -1.42 -46.03 -40.63
N GLY A 626 -2.42 -46.91 -40.68
CA GLY A 626 -3.31 -47.07 -41.84
C GLY A 626 -2.70 -47.76 -43.06
N MET A 627 -1.40 -48.08 -43.05
CA MET A 627 -0.75 -48.81 -44.14
C MET A 627 -1.02 -50.31 -44.03
N LYS A 628 -1.63 -50.91 -45.05
CA LYS A 628 -1.89 -52.36 -45.04
C LYS A 628 -0.57 -53.14 -45.11
N LYS A 629 -0.55 -54.34 -44.51
CA LYS A 629 0.62 -55.23 -44.49
C LYS A 629 1.27 -55.41 -45.87
N ASP A 630 0.48 -55.72 -46.90
CA ASP A 630 1.02 -55.98 -48.23
C ASP A 630 1.68 -54.73 -48.84
N GLU A 631 1.04 -53.57 -48.69
CA GLU A 631 1.57 -52.30 -49.16
C GLU A 631 2.85 -51.92 -48.39
N PHE A 632 2.88 -52.16 -47.08
CA PHE A 632 4.07 -51.94 -46.25
C PHE A 632 5.26 -52.77 -46.74
N LEU A 633 5.05 -54.07 -46.95
CA LEU A 633 6.09 -54.98 -47.43
C LEU A 633 6.59 -54.57 -48.83
N ASP A 634 5.69 -54.16 -49.72
CA ASP A 634 6.05 -53.70 -51.07
C ASP A 634 6.86 -52.39 -51.04
N ARG A 635 6.47 -51.43 -50.20
CA ARG A 635 7.22 -50.18 -50.02
C ARG A 635 8.59 -50.42 -49.38
N LEU A 636 8.65 -51.27 -48.35
CA LEU A 636 9.91 -51.64 -47.68
C LEU A 636 10.87 -52.33 -48.65
N TRP A 637 10.34 -53.19 -49.53
CA TRP A 637 11.10 -53.84 -50.59
C TRP A 637 11.76 -52.82 -51.53
N VAL A 638 10.97 -51.87 -52.06
CA VAL A 638 11.49 -50.82 -52.96
C VAL A 638 12.51 -49.96 -52.24
N ALA A 639 12.14 -49.41 -51.09
CA ALA A 639 12.99 -48.47 -50.36
C ALA A 639 14.34 -49.09 -49.95
N THR A 640 14.36 -50.38 -49.61
CA THR A 640 15.59 -51.10 -49.29
C THR A 640 16.50 -51.27 -50.51
N LYS A 641 15.95 -51.63 -51.68
CA LYS A 641 16.73 -51.70 -52.93
C LYS A 641 17.24 -50.33 -53.37
N SER A 642 16.47 -49.28 -53.12
CA SER A 642 16.86 -47.90 -53.43
C SER A 642 17.97 -47.38 -52.51
N ALA A 643 18.06 -47.89 -51.28
CA ALA A 643 19.08 -47.47 -50.31
C ALA A 643 20.47 -48.07 -50.58
N GLY A 644 20.60 -49.08 -51.45
CA GLY A 644 21.88 -49.68 -51.84
C GLY A 644 21.74 -51.10 -52.43
N GLU A 645 22.85 -51.80 -52.59
CA GLU A 645 22.88 -53.22 -53.03
C GLU A 645 22.44 -54.19 -51.91
N PHE A 646 21.33 -53.87 -51.24
CA PHE A 646 20.74 -54.70 -50.19
C PHE A 646 19.64 -55.56 -50.79
N ASN A 647 19.63 -56.84 -50.44
CA ASN A 647 18.52 -57.71 -50.78
C ASN A 647 17.45 -57.59 -49.67
N PRO A 648 16.30 -56.95 -49.92
CA PRO A 648 15.27 -56.78 -48.89
C PRO A 648 14.72 -58.12 -48.38
N TYR A 649 14.92 -59.19 -49.15
CA TYR A 649 14.54 -60.55 -48.81
C TYR A 649 15.40 -61.19 -47.72
N TRP A 650 16.64 -60.71 -47.51
CA TRP A 650 17.57 -61.20 -46.49
C TRP A 650 17.93 -60.16 -45.45
N SER A 651 17.60 -58.89 -45.68
CA SER A 651 17.85 -57.82 -44.73
C SER A 651 17.03 -57.97 -43.46
N HIS A 652 17.69 -57.69 -42.34
CA HIS A 652 17.07 -57.51 -41.04
C HIS A 652 16.89 -56.01 -40.78
N TYR A 653 15.91 -55.69 -39.94
CA TYR A 653 15.49 -54.31 -39.71
C TYR A 653 15.18 -54.03 -38.24
N MET A 654 15.26 -52.75 -37.88
CA MET A 654 14.91 -52.20 -36.59
C MET A 654 14.00 -50.98 -36.75
N ASN A 655 12.96 -50.86 -35.93
CA ASN A 655 12.10 -49.68 -35.89
C ASN A 655 12.88 -48.47 -35.35
N VAL A 656 12.84 -47.36 -36.07
CA VAL A 656 13.40 -46.07 -35.63
C VAL A 656 12.28 -45.10 -35.25
N GLY A 657 11.08 -45.28 -35.82
CA GLY A 657 9.88 -44.50 -35.54
C GLY A 657 9.43 -43.63 -36.73
N GLY A 658 8.13 -43.36 -36.82
CA GLY A 658 7.54 -42.51 -37.87
C GLY A 658 7.55 -43.12 -39.27
N GLY A 659 7.61 -44.46 -39.39
CA GLY A 659 7.73 -45.16 -40.67
C GLY A 659 9.15 -45.26 -41.22
N ARG A 660 10.16 -45.15 -40.33
CA ARG A 660 11.58 -45.29 -40.63
C ARG A 660 12.15 -46.55 -39.99
N TYR A 661 13.03 -47.23 -40.70
CA TYR A 661 13.60 -48.51 -40.28
C TYR A 661 15.10 -48.52 -40.51
N ALA A 662 15.88 -48.87 -39.49
CA ALA A 662 17.31 -49.04 -39.63
C ALA A 662 17.61 -50.45 -40.16
N LEU A 663 18.58 -50.55 -41.07
CA LEU A 663 19.04 -51.83 -41.58
C LEU A 663 20.03 -52.46 -40.60
N ILE A 664 19.90 -53.76 -40.37
CA ILE A 664 20.74 -54.54 -39.45
C ILE A 664 21.52 -55.59 -40.24
N ASP A 665 22.80 -55.73 -39.90
CA ASP A 665 23.69 -56.75 -40.44
C ASP A 665 24.46 -57.41 -39.28
N ASN A 666 24.39 -58.74 -39.17
CA ASN A 666 24.98 -59.54 -38.09
C ASN A 666 24.66 -59.05 -36.65
N GLY A 667 23.51 -58.42 -36.45
CA GLY A 667 23.06 -57.92 -35.14
C GLY A 667 23.44 -56.46 -34.84
N ASP A 668 24.24 -55.82 -35.69
CA ASP A 668 24.64 -54.42 -35.55
C ASP A 668 23.95 -53.52 -36.59
N LEU A 669 23.82 -52.22 -36.27
CA LEU A 669 23.28 -51.22 -37.19
C LEU A 669 24.21 -51.07 -38.40
N LYS A 670 23.65 -51.24 -39.61
CA LYS A 670 24.40 -51.02 -40.83
C LYS A 670 24.65 -49.52 -41.00
N VAL A 671 25.90 -49.15 -41.28
CA VAL A 671 26.30 -47.78 -41.56
C VAL A 671 26.74 -47.61 -43.02
N ASP A 672 26.60 -46.40 -43.54
CA ASP A 672 27.12 -45.97 -44.84
C ASP A 672 28.65 -45.77 -44.80
N LYS A 673 29.23 -45.28 -45.90
CA LYS A 673 30.69 -45.09 -46.03
C LYS A 673 31.21 -43.97 -45.13
N GLU A 674 30.32 -43.08 -44.69
CA GLU A 674 30.57 -41.93 -43.83
C GLU A 674 30.36 -42.27 -42.34
N GLY A 675 29.90 -43.48 -42.02
CA GLY A 675 29.67 -43.96 -40.66
C GLY A 675 28.27 -43.63 -40.10
N ASN A 676 27.33 -43.15 -40.93
CA ASN A 676 25.96 -42.89 -40.52
C ASN A 676 25.09 -44.13 -40.68
N VAL A 677 24.14 -44.36 -39.77
CA VAL A 677 23.21 -45.48 -39.85
C VAL A 677 22.35 -45.37 -41.12
N ILE A 678 22.23 -46.47 -41.85
CA ILE A 678 21.37 -46.56 -43.04
C ILE A 678 19.92 -46.67 -42.60
N ILE A 679 19.13 -45.62 -42.89
CA ILE A 679 17.72 -45.53 -42.57
C ILE A 679 16.87 -45.68 -43.84
N ILE A 680 15.93 -46.61 -43.80
CA ILE A 680 14.95 -46.87 -44.84
C ILE A 680 13.68 -46.07 -44.53
N GLU A 681 13.32 -45.14 -45.41
CA GLU A 681 12.11 -44.32 -45.28
C GLU A 681 11.06 -44.74 -46.33
N LEU A 682 9.82 -44.98 -45.88
CA LEU A 682 8.77 -45.52 -46.76
C LEU A 682 7.87 -44.46 -47.39
N LYS A 683 7.93 -43.22 -46.89
CA LYS A 683 7.01 -42.14 -47.28
C LYS A 683 7.23 -41.65 -48.71
N ASP A 684 8.42 -41.87 -49.28
CA ASP A 684 8.82 -41.33 -50.58
C ASP A 684 8.76 -42.33 -51.73
N VAL A 685 8.23 -43.54 -51.51
CA VAL A 685 8.15 -44.59 -52.54
C VAL A 685 7.01 -44.31 -53.53
N PRO A 686 7.30 -44.12 -54.84
CA PRO A 686 6.28 -43.86 -55.86
C PRO A 686 5.36 -45.07 -56.11
N THR A 687 4.06 -44.82 -56.27
CA THR A 687 3.01 -45.86 -56.37
C THR A 687 3.20 -46.83 -57.55
N ASP A 688 3.79 -46.35 -58.65
CA ASP A 688 4.14 -47.13 -59.84
C ASP A 688 5.25 -48.17 -59.56
N GLN A 689 6.21 -47.84 -58.69
CA GLN A 689 7.27 -48.78 -58.29
C GLN A 689 6.75 -49.88 -57.35
N ILE A 690 5.72 -49.60 -56.55
CA ILE A 690 5.07 -50.57 -55.65
C ILE A 690 4.47 -51.75 -56.44
N ARG A 691 3.83 -51.49 -57.58
CA ARG A 691 3.22 -52.55 -58.41
C ARG A 691 4.26 -53.50 -59.01
N LYS A 692 5.42 -52.98 -59.41
CA LYS A 692 6.54 -53.78 -59.92
C LYS A 692 7.17 -54.60 -58.79
N ALA A 693 7.35 -53.99 -57.62
CA ALA A 693 7.90 -54.64 -56.44
C ALA A 693 7.06 -55.80 -55.94
N ARG A 694 5.72 -55.70 -56.00
CA ARG A 694 4.83 -56.81 -55.65
C ARG A 694 5.13 -58.08 -56.46
N LYS A 695 5.29 -57.93 -57.78
CA LYS A 695 5.61 -59.04 -58.67
C LYS A 695 7.00 -59.62 -58.38
N GLU A 696 8.01 -58.77 -58.19
CA GLU A 696 9.37 -59.20 -57.85
C GLU A 696 9.44 -59.90 -56.48
N ARG A 697 8.65 -59.44 -55.51
CA ARG A 697 8.54 -60.04 -54.17
C ARG A 697 7.89 -61.42 -54.24
N ASP A 698 6.82 -61.56 -55.00
CA ASP A 698 6.13 -62.84 -55.18
C ASP A 698 7.05 -63.86 -55.88
N GLU A 699 7.81 -63.44 -56.91
CA GLU A 699 8.84 -64.26 -57.59
C GLU A 699 9.98 -64.66 -56.62
N ALA A 700 10.43 -63.76 -55.74
CA ALA A 700 11.44 -64.05 -54.74
C ALA A 700 10.96 -65.02 -53.64
N ILE A 701 9.67 -64.98 -53.30
CA ILE A 701 9.05 -65.94 -52.36
C ILE A 701 9.05 -67.34 -52.95
N GLU A 702 8.69 -67.50 -54.22
CA GLU A 702 8.73 -68.79 -54.92
C GLU A 702 10.16 -69.38 -54.97
N LEU A 703 11.17 -68.54 -55.18
CA LEU A 703 12.59 -68.94 -55.17
C LEU A 703 13.03 -69.53 -53.81
N LYS A 704 12.65 -68.93 -52.68
CA LYS A 704 13.00 -69.48 -51.35
C LYS A 704 12.28 -70.79 -51.05
N VAL A 705 11.03 -70.93 -51.48
CA VAL A 705 10.29 -72.20 -51.33
C VAL A 705 11.02 -73.31 -52.10
N ASN A 706 11.52 -73.01 -53.30
CA ASN A 706 12.31 -73.93 -54.10
C ASN A 706 13.69 -74.22 -53.46
N GLU A 707 14.41 -73.23 -52.94
CA GLU A 707 15.71 -73.43 -52.26
C GLU A 707 15.57 -74.20 -50.92
N ALA A 708 14.49 -73.99 -50.17
CA ALA A 708 14.17 -74.74 -48.96
C ALA A 708 13.76 -76.20 -49.27
N GLN A 709 13.13 -76.46 -50.41
CA GLN A 709 12.81 -77.81 -50.88
C GLN A 709 14.06 -78.55 -51.41
N VAL A 710 15.01 -77.85 -52.02
CA VAL A 710 16.30 -78.44 -52.45
C VAL A 710 17.14 -78.83 -51.24
N THR A 711 17.16 -78.03 -50.17
CA THR A 711 17.90 -78.35 -48.94
C THR A 711 17.27 -79.45 -48.08
N PHE A 712 15.97 -79.74 -48.22
CA PHE A 712 15.30 -80.84 -47.51
C PHE A 712 15.46 -82.22 -48.20
N ASN A 713 15.80 -82.26 -49.49
CA ASN A 713 16.03 -83.51 -50.22
C ASN A 713 17.47 -84.06 -50.09
N ASP A 714 18.41 -83.28 -49.54
CA ASP A 714 19.78 -83.74 -49.28
C ASP A 714 19.95 -84.40 -47.89
N TRP A 715 18.87 -84.56 -47.11
CA TRP A 715 18.88 -85.18 -45.77
C TRP A 715 17.78 -86.24 -45.58
N SER A 716 17.61 -87.13 -46.55
CA SER A 716 17.02 -88.45 -46.27
C SER A 716 17.92 -89.54 -46.87
N PRO A 717 18.30 -90.57 -46.09
CA PRO A 717 18.97 -91.75 -46.66
C PRO A 717 18.07 -92.52 -47.61
#